data_AF-A0A9W9FDE0-F1
#
_entry.id   AF-A0A9W9FDE0-F1
#
_cell.length_a   1.000
_cell.length_b   1.000
_cell.length_c   1.000
_cell.angle_alpha   90.00
_cell.angle_beta   90.00
_cell.angle_gamma   90.00
#
_symmetry.space_group_name_H-M   'P 1'
#
loop_
_entity.id
_entity.type
_entity.pdbx_description
1 polymer ?
#
loop_
_entity_poly.entity_id
_entity_poly.type
_entity_poly.pdbx_seq_one_letter_code
_entity_poly.pdbx_strand_id
1 'polypeptide(L)'
;MGRALTGTVIITGGNGQLGSEIAVAIAKTQPFVHLLLTARNPKGDDVQDLASRIRLIGPRSIEVLAIDLTDLQEVAKFAQSTVDRVHSKEIPPIVNLIHSAAIASYTVDELTLDGYDPVYQVNCVAPFLLTVGLLEAFRAGDGTRDGGAKVMYIGCSAASYGRLDYFDRSQGRDTRPPGTLLSAREGNIRFGSSKLIASVALYALRRSLACTGNIALDIFTLDPGGMAGDSHMRTGAPWSVRVAHQTRTGLRPFLRMVSRSSINKASVPAKVIARVAFQGDAVENCQRERYYILDSEYEAASVLTALRDGPRVAGRLIRVMQEVEKTKAKGSPTSISTQATPMVYSESEGSHGHHAFPKGYSAYPRGSAFSISPNRFQPRSQPAFRRRRQLFQRLFLIACVSLLVAVCIFPTWRAAILPTLSLGLLAPSEDLQLQTVRYYDLSEVQGTEKGWERGERVLMLTPLRDASSHLPMFFSHLRNLTYPHNLIDLAFLVSDSRDDTLNMLSTMLTEIQNDPDPKMSFGEISVIQKDFGQKVLQDVESRHGFEAQASRRKLMARARNWLLSATLRPTHSWVYWRDADVETAPFTILEDLMRHNRDVIVPNVWRPLPDWLGGEQPYDLNSWQESETALQLADTLDEDAVIVEGYAEYATWRPHLAYLRDPYGDPDMEMELDGIGGVSILAKARVSRAGVHFPAFSFEKHAETEGFGKMARRMNFSVIGLPHYTIWHLYEPSVDDLRHMEEMKLEQEAREQEERERELAEHKQQKHGSKPKTQNAAGNKAEAAKGSNEGPAAQHA
;
A
#
# COMPACT_ATOMS: atom_id res chain seq x y z
N MET A 1 5.68 8.02 -46.45
CA MET A 1 6.54 6.89 -46.02
C MET A 1 5.83 6.10 -44.92
N GLY A 2 6.11 4.82 -44.74
CA GLY A 2 5.53 4.03 -43.64
C GLY A 2 6.33 4.19 -42.34
N ARG A 3 5.64 4.41 -41.21
CA ARG A 3 6.26 4.42 -39.87
C ARG A 3 7.02 3.11 -39.59
N ALA A 4 8.29 3.20 -39.23
CA ALA A 4 9.14 2.05 -38.92
C ALA A 4 8.64 1.26 -37.70
N LEU A 5 9.12 0.03 -37.55
CA LEU A 5 8.86 -0.76 -36.35
C LEU A 5 9.63 -0.18 -35.16
N THR A 6 9.00 -0.15 -33.98
CA THR A 6 9.55 0.55 -32.79
C THR A 6 10.32 -0.34 -31.83
N GLY A 7 10.10 -1.66 -31.87
CA GLY A 7 10.75 -2.62 -30.97
C GLY A 7 10.24 -4.04 -31.18
N THR A 8 10.94 -5.02 -30.62
CA THR A 8 10.58 -6.44 -30.63
C THR A 8 10.01 -6.88 -29.28
N VAL A 9 8.92 -7.65 -29.32
CA VAL A 9 8.31 -8.30 -28.15
C VAL A 9 8.43 -9.81 -28.29
N ILE A 10 9.08 -10.45 -27.32
CA ILE A 10 9.22 -11.91 -27.29
C ILE A 10 8.22 -12.50 -26.29
N ILE A 11 7.41 -13.48 -26.69
CA ILE A 11 6.45 -14.16 -25.82
C ILE A 11 6.72 -15.66 -25.85
N THR A 12 7.17 -16.23 -24.73
CA THR A 12 7.39 -17.68 -24.62
C THR A 12 6.08 -18.44 -24.44
N GLY A 13 5.89 -19.53 -25.16
CA GLY A 13 4.63 -20.27 -25.16
C GLY A 13 3.48 -19.44 -25.73
N GLY A 14 3.74 -18.71 -26.82
CA GLY A 14 2.80 -17.77 -27.44
C GLY A 14 1.51 -18.41 -27.98
N ASN A 15 1.51 -19.71 -28.24
CA ASN A 15 0.29 -20.48 -28.57
C ASN A 15 -0.53 -20.90 -27.33
N GLY A 16 0.03 -20.76 -26.12
CA GLY A 16 -0.64 -21.12 -24.87
C GLY A 16 -1.83 -20.23 -24.53
N GLN A 17 -2.71 -20.72 -23.65
CA GLN A 17 -3.96 -20.09 -23.23
C GLN A 17 -3.83 -18.61 -22.80
N LEU A 18 -2.70 -18.24 -22.17
CA LEU A 18 -2.39 -16.85 -21.78
C LEU A 18 -1.53 -16.14 -22.83
N GLY A 19 -0.46 -16.78 -23.33
CA GLY A 19 0.45 -16.21 -24.32
C GLY A 19 -0.25 -15.71 -25.59
N SER A 20 -1.24 -16.46 -26.07
CA SER A 20 -2.03 -16.13 -27.26
C SER A 20 -2.91 -14.88 -27.05
N GLU A 21 -3.52 -14.75 -25.87
CA GLU A 21 -4.29 -13.57 -25.51
C GLU A 21 -3.39 -12.35 -25.23
N ILE A 22 -2.17 -12.53 -24.71
CA ILE A 22 -1.17 -11.44 -24.59
C ILE A 22 -0.78 -10.95 -25.97
N ALA A 23 -0.45 -11.85 -26.90
CA ALA A 23 -0.10 -11.51 -28.29
C ALA A 23 -1.24 -10.76 -28.97
N VAL A 24 -2.49 -11.22 -28.81
CA VAL A 24 -3.71 -10.55 -29.31
C VAL A 24 -3.99 -9.20 -28.62
N ALA A 25 -3.62 -9.03 -27.35
CA ALA A 25 -3.78 -7.76 -26.64
C ALA A 25 -2.74 -6.72 -27.11
N ILE A 26 -1.47 -7.10 -27.21
CA ILE A 26 -0.39 -6.22 -27.72
C ILE A 26 -0.61 -5.88 -29.19
N ALA A 27 -1.05 -6.83 -30.01
CA ALA A 27 -1.42 -6.58 -31.41
C ALA A 27 -2.47 -5.46 -31.59
N LYS A 28 -3.37 -5.28 -30.62
CA LYS A 28 -4.43 -4.25 -30.65
C LYS A 28 -3.97 -2.88 -30.18
N THR A 29 -3.01 -2.81 -29.27
CA THR A 29 -2.53 -1.55 -28.67
C THR A 29 -1.25 -1.03 -29.31
N GLN A 30 -0.43 -1.91 -29.89
CA GLN A 30 0.90 -1.60 -30.40
C GLN A 30 1.11 -2.13 -31.82
N PRO A 31 0.47 -1.53 -32.85
CA PRO A 31 0.56 -2.04 -34.23
C PRO A 31 1.96 -1.91 -34.86
N PHE A 32 2.89 -1.19 -34.23
CA PHE A 32 4.24 -0.93 -34.73
C PHE A 32 5.35 -1.79 -34.09
N VAL A 33 5.03 -2.77 -33.23
CA VAL A 33 6.06 -3.71 -32.73
C VAL A 33 6.18 -4.95 -33.63
N HIS A 34 7.34 -5.59 -33.58
CA HIS A 34 7.54 -6.94 -34.10
C HIS A 34 7.14 -7.94 -33.00
N LEU A 35 6.12 -8.76 -33.26
CA LEU A 35 5.69 -9.83 -32.35
C LEU A 35 6.44 -11.13 -32.68
N LEU A 36 7.38 -11.52 -31.80
CA LEU A 36 8.11 -12.78 -31.91
C LEU A 36 7.55 -13.79 -30.90
N LEU A 37 6.70 -14.69 -31.37
CA LEU A 37 6.09 -15.73 -30.53
C LEU A 37 6.93 -17.00 -30.58
N THR A 38 7.00 -17.75 -29.49
CA THR A 38 7.64 -19.08 -29.51
C THR A 38 6.69 -20.21 -29.10
N ALA A 39 6.79 -21.33 -29.80
CA ALA A 39 5.96 -22.52 -29.57
C ALA A 39 6.75 -23.79 -29.96
N ARG A 40 6.49 -24.92 -29.29
CA ARG A 40 7.18 -26.19 -29.61
C ARG A 40 6.87 -26.73 -31.02
N ASN A 41 5.69 -26.41 -31.55
CA ASN A 41 5.33 -26.72 -32.93
C ASN A 41 4.78 -25.45 -33.62
N PRO A 42 5.62 -24.65 -34.31
CA PRO A 42 5.16 -23.45 -35.04
C PRO A 42 4.28 -23.77 -36.26
N LYS A 43 4.07 -25.05 -36.59
CA LYS A 43 3.18 -25.53 -37.67
C LYS A 43 1.88 -26.15 -37.15
N GLY A 44 1.60 -26.05 -35.84
CA GLY A 44 0.32 -26.50 -35.27
C GLY A 44 -0.87 -25.63 -35.72
N ASP A 45 -2.06 -26.24 -35.78
CA ASP A 45 -3.29 -25.55 -36.18
C ASP A 45 -3.61 -24.38 -35.23
N ASP A 46 -3.31 -24.55 -33.93
CA ASP A 46 -3.41 -23.52 -32.89
C ASP A 46 -2.53 -22.29 -33.16
N VAL A 47 -1.35 -22.50 -33.75
CA VAL A 47 -0.46 -21.42 -34.20
C VAL A 47 -1.01 -20.74 -35.47
N GLN A 48 -1.58 -21.49 -36.41
CA GLN A 48 -2.16 -20.91 -37.63
C GLN A 48 -3.44 -20.11 -37.32
N ASP A 49 -4.29 -20.59 -36.43
CA ASP A 49 -5.44 -19.86 -35.90
C ASP A 49 -5.00 -18.57 -35.20
N LEU A 50 -3.99 -18.64 -34.33
CA LEU A 50 -3.45 -17.46 -33.66
C LEU A 50 -2.86 -16.43 -34.65
N ALA A 51 -2.05 -16.89 -35.60
CA ALA A 51 -1.48 -16.03 -36.64
C ALA A 51 -2.57 -15.37 -37.49
N SER A 52 -3.65 -16.09 -37.81
CA SER A 52 -4.81 -15.58 -38.55
C SER A 52 -5.60 -14.56 -37.73
N ARG A 53 -5.90 -14.85 -36.45
CA ARG A 53 -6.53 -13.92 -35.50
C ARG A 53 -5.73 -12.63 -35.34
N ILE A 54 -4.39 -12.71 -35.31
CA ILE A 54 -3.52 -11.56 -35.17
C ILE A 54 -3.43 -10.76 -36.48
N ARG A 55 -3.30 -11.42 -37.65
CA ARG A 55 -3.31 -10.75 -38.97
C ARG A 55 -4.58 -9.92 -39.20
N LEU A 56 -5.74 -10.39 -38.73
CA LEU A 56 -7.01 -9.67 -38.77
C LEU A 56 -7.06 -8.40 -37.89
N ILE A 57 -6.14 -8.24 -36.94
CA ILE A 57 -6.03 -7.05 -36.07
C ILE A 57 -5.13 -5.98 -36.71
N GLY A 58 -4.16 -6.39 -37.54
CA GLY A 58 -3.28 -5.49 -38.29
C GLY A 58 -1.97 -5.01 -37.61
N PRO A 59 -1.32 -5.74 -36.66
CA PRO A 59 0.06 -5.40 -36.30
C PRO A 59 1.00 -5.67 -37.48
N ARG A 60 2.01 -4.83 -37.64
CA ARG A 60 2.76 -4.73 -38.89
C ARG A 60 3.78 -5.86 -39.11
N SER A 61 4.17 -6.60 -38.07
CA SER A 61 5.07 -7.75 -38.19
C SER A 61 4.81 -8.79 -37.09
N ILE A 62 4.68 -10.06 -37.49
CA ILE A 62 4.57 -11.21 -36.59
C ILE A 62 5.35 -12.40 -37.15
N GLU A 63 6.13 -13.05 -36.28
CA GLU A 63 6.85 -14.29 -36.54
C GLU A 63 6.55 -15.31 -35.42
N VAL A 64 6.57 -16.60 -35.76
CA VAL A 64 6.45 -17.68 -34.77
C VAL A 64 7.59 -18.69 -34.98
N LEU A 65 8.44 -18.84 -33.97
CA LEU A 65 9.60 -19.73 -34.01
C LEU A 65 9.42 -20.97 -33.13
N ALA A 66 10.16 -22.02 -33.49
CA ALA A 66 10.32 -23.20 -32.65
C ALA A 66 11.14 -22.84 -31.39
N ILE A 67 10.68 -23.32 -30.23
CA ILE A 67 11.53 -23.51 -29.06
C ILE A 67 10.96 -24.66 -28.22
N ASP A 68 11.77 -25.65 -27.84
CA ASP A 68 11.50 -26.46 -26.64
C ASP A 68 12.36 -26.00 -25.46
N LEU A 69 11.69 -25.74 -24.34
CA LEU A 69 12.32 -25.34 -23.09
C LEU A 69 12.86 -26.54 -22.30
N THR A 70 12.60 -27.78 -22.75
CA THR A 70 13.25 -29.00 -22.22
C THR A 70 14.62 -29.32 -22.84
N ASP A 71 15.11 -28.50 -23.78
CA ASP A 71 16.48 -28.55 -24.30
C ASP A 71 17.17 -27.18 -24.13
N LEU A 72 18.17 -27.10 -23.25
CA LEU A 72 18.88 -25.84 -23.00
C LEU A 72 19.83 -25.43 -24.14
N GLN A 73 20.22 -26.35 -25.03
CA GLN A 73 20.99 -26.02 -26.24
C GLN A 73 20.09 -25.36 -27.29
N GLU A 74 18.84 -25.79 -27.43
CA GLU A 74 17.85 -25.12 -28.30
C GLU A 74 17.58 -23.70 -27.81
N VAL A 75 17.38 -23.52 -26.49
CA VAL A 75 17.21 -22.19 -25.88
C VAL A 75 18.44 -21.29 -26.08
N ALA A 76 19.66 -21.84 -25.94
CA ALA A 76 20.89 -21.08 -26.17
C ALA A 76 21.05 -20.66 -27.65
N LYS A 77 20.74 -21.56 -28.60
CA LYS A 77 20.77 -21.27 -30.05
C LYS A 77 19.72 -20.23 -30.44
N PHE A 78 18.52 -20.32 -29.89
CA PHE A 78 17.46 -19.34 -30.08
C PHE A 78 17.88 -17.95 -29.59
N ALA A 79 18.48 -17.87 -28.39
CA ALA A 79 18.97 -16.62 -27.83
C ALA A 79 20.07 -16.00 -28.71
N GLN A 80 21.09 -16.78 -29.09
CA GLN A 80 22.17 -16.30 -29.95
C GLN A 80 21.65 -15.82 -31.31
N SER A 81 20.82 -16.63 -31.99
CA SER A 81 20.23 -16.24 -33.27
C SER A 81 19.38 -14.97 -33.16
N THR A 82 18.70 -14.75 -32.04
CA THR A 82 17.96 -13.50 -31.79
C THR A 82 18.90 -12.30 -31.60
N VAL A 83 20.01 -12.47 -30.88
CA VAL A 83 21.07 -11.43 -30.75
C VAL A 83 21.66 -11.09 -32.12
N ASP A 84 22.00 -12.10 -32.92
CA ASP A 84 22.56 -11.91 -34.27
C ASP A 84 21.59 -11.14 -35.20
N ARG A 85 20.28 -11.42 -35.10
CA ARG A 85 19.21 -10.75 -35.87
C ARG A 85 18.96 -9.30 -35.42
N VAL A 86 19.13 -9.00 -34.12
CA VAL A 86 19.09 -7.61 -33.61
C VAL A 86 20.35 -6.85 -34.04
N HIS A 87 21.53 -7.45 -33.91
CA HIS A 87 22.81 -6.83 -34.27
C HIS A 87 22.92 -6.54 -35.77
N SER A 88 22.45 -7.45 -36.62
CA SER A 88 22.35 -7.27 -38.09
C SER A 88 21.20 -6.33 -38.52
N LYS A 89 20.34 -5.90 -37.58
CA LYS A 89 19.14 -5.06 -37.81
C LYS A 89 18.08 -5.70 -38.71
N GLU A 90 18.02 -7.04 -38.74
CA GLU A 90 16.92 -7.78 -39.36
C GLU A 90 15.61 -7.56 -38.56
N ILE A 91 15.72 -7.54 -37.23
CA ILE A 91 14.62 -7.23 -36.32
C ILE A 91 14.98 -6.03 -35.40
N PRO A 92 14.00 -5.24 -34.93
CA PRO A 92 14.25 -4.16 -33.98
C PRO A 92 14.80 -4.66 -32.62
N PRO A 93 15.45 -3.80 -31.81
CA PRO A 93 15.85 -4.12 -30.45
C PRO A 93 14.71 -4.66 -29.58
N ILE A 94 15.02 -5.53 -28.61
CA ILE A 94 14.01 -6.18 -27.78
C ILE A 94 13.59 -5.21 -26.66
N VAL A 95 12.32 -4.79 -26.68
CA VAL A 95 11.74 -3.90 -25.66
C VAL A 95 11.02 -4.68 -24.55
N ASN A 96 10.51 -5.87 -24.85
CA ASN A 96 9.79 -6.71 -23.89
C ASN A 96 10.09 -8.20 -24.11
N LEU A 97 10.43 -8.92 -23.03
CA LEU A 97 10.49 -10.38 -22.96
C LEU A 97 9.48 -10.89 -21.92
N ILE A 98 8.51 -11.70 -22.36
CA ILE A 98 7.40 -12.18 -21.52
C ILE A 98 7.49 -13.71 -21.40
N HIS A 99 7.88 -14.18 -20.21
CA HIS A 99 7.98 -15.59 -19.88
C HIS A 99 6.62 -16.18 -19.51
N SER A 100 5.76 -16.37 -20.51
CA SER A 100 4.41 -16.95 -20.35
C SER A 100 4.37 -18.48 -20.44
N ALA A 101 5.45 -19.14 -20.89
CA ALA A 101 5.53 -20.59 -20.89
C ALA A 101 5.59 -21.14 -19.45
N ALA A 102 4.81 -22.20 -19.18
CA ALA A 102 4.87 -22.94 -17.93
C ALA A 102 4.30 -24.35 -18.09
N ILE A 103 4.82 -25.31 -17.32
CA ILE A 103 4.22 -26.63 -17.12
C ILE A 103 4.06 -26.94 -15.63
N ALA A 104 3.06 -27.76 -15.30
CA ALA A 104 2.76 -28.24 -13.96
C ALA A 104 2.39 -29.72 -14.03
N SER A 105 3.18 -30.59 -13.41
CA SER A 105 2.93 -32.02 -13.44
C SER A 105 2.53 -32.56 -12.06
N TYR A 106 1.52 -33.45 -12.08
CA TYR A 106 1.12 -34.27 -10.93
C TYR A 106 1.55 -35.73 -11.09
N THR A 107 2.54 -35.99 -11.95
CA THR A 107 3.31 -37.24 -12.01
C THR A 107 4.77 -36.99 -11.66
N VAL A 108 5.48 -38.03 -11.22
CA VAL A 108 6.93 -38.08 -11.36
C VAL A 108 7.22 -38.20 -12.85
N ASP A 109 7.92 -37.22 -13.40
CA ASP A 109 8.25 -37.19 -14.84
C ASP A 109 9.69 -37.71 -15.04
N GLU A 110 10.01 -38.11 -16.27
CA GLU A 110 11.41 -38.38 -16.64
C GLU A 110 12.23 -37.08 -16.62
N LEU A 111 13.55 -37.19 -16.42
CA LEU A 111 14.44 -36.04 -16.48
C LEU A 111 14.59 -35.55 -17.93
N THR A 112 14.84 -34.25 -18.09
CA THR A 112 15.20 -33.67 -19.39
C THR A 112 16.52 -34.22 -19.93
N LEU A 113 16.81 -33.96 -21.21
CA LEU A 113 18.11 -34.30 -21.83
C LEU A 113 19.29 -33.65 -21.10
N ASP A 114 19.07 -32.52 -20.45
CA ASP A 114 20.07 -31.84 -19.61
C ASP A 114 20.26 -32.45 -18.22
N GLY A 115 19.33 -33.32 -17.79
CA GLY A 115 19.38 -34.05 -16.51
C GLY A 115 18.56 -33.42 -15.38
N TYR A 116 17.66 -32.47 -15.69
CA TYR A 116 16.85 -31.74 -14.70
C TYR A 116 15.40 -32.26 -14.63
N ASP A 117 14.72 -31.94 -13.52
CA ASP A 117 13.26 -32.02 -13.44
C ASP A 117 12.62 -31.11 -14.51
N PRO A 118 11.70 -31.59 -15.37
CA PRO A 118 11.12 -30.76 -16.44
C PRO A 118 10.35 -29.53 -15.93
N VAL A 119 9.65 -29.64 -14.79
CA VAL A 119 8.92 -28.53 -14.16
C VAL A 119 9.91 -27.49 -13.60
N TYR A 120 11.08 -27.92 -13.13
CA TYR A 120 12.16 -26.99 -12.78
C TYR A 120 12.78 -26.33 -14.02
N GLN A 121 13.15 -27.11 -15.04
CA GLN A 121 13.84 -26.58 -16.21
C GLN A 121 12.96 -25.59 -16.99
N VAL A 122 11.76 -26.00 -17.39
CA VAL A 122 10.86 -25.19 -18.23
C VAL A 122 10.38 -23.93 -17.52
N ASN A 123 10.15 -23.98 -16.21
CA ASN A 123 9.65 -22.82 -15.46
C ASN A 123 10.78 -21.91 -14.92
N CYS A 124 12.00 -22.41 -14.72
CA CYS A 124 13.09 -21.65 -14.08
C CYS A 124 14.35 -21.56 -14.94
N VAL A 125 15.01 -22.69 -15.22
CA VAL A 125 16.36 -22.69 -15.84
C VAL A 125 16.33 -22.13 -17.26
N ALA A 126 15.37 -22.56 -18.08
CA ALA A 126 15.23 -22.08 -19.46
C ALA A 126 14.82 -20.59 -19.55
N PRO A 127 13.83 -20.09 -18.78
CA PRO A 127 13.54 -18.66 -18.69
C PRO A 127 14.74 -17.80 -18.22
N PHE A 128 15.50 -18.28 -17.25
CA PHE A 128 16.71 -17.59 -16.78
C PHE A 128 17.82 -17.59 -17.84
N LEU A 129 18.10 -18.75 -18.46
CA LEU A 129 19.04 -18.89 -19.58
C LEU A 129 18.69 -17.95 -20.74
N LEU A 130 17.42 -17.91 -21.15
CA LEU A 130 16.94 -17.04 -22.22
C LEU A 130 17.10 -15.55 -21.85
N THR A 131 16.86 -15.18 -20.59
CA THR A 131 17.05 -13.80 -20.12
C THR A 131 18.53 -13.40 -20.17
N VAL A 132 19.44 -14.27 -19.69
CA VAL A 132 20.89 -14.03 -19.69
C VAL A 132 21.47 -14.06 -21.11
N GLY A 133 20.94 -14.92 -21.99
CA GLY A 133 21.37 -15.02 -23.39
C GLY A 133 20.96 -13.83 -24.26
N LEU A 134 19.95 -13.05 -23.84
CA LEU A 134 19.45 -11.88 -24.58
C LEU A 134 19.98 -10.53 -24.05
N LEU A 135 20.89 -10.52 -23.06
CA LEU A 135 21.41 -9.28 -22.46
C LEU A 135 22.03 -8.32 -23.49
N GLU A 136 22.74 -8.83 -24.50
CA GLU A 136 23.33 -8.01 -25.57
C GLU A 136 22.25 -7.41 -26.50
N ALA A 137 21.16 -8.15 -26.74
CA ALA A 137 20.02 -7.69 -27.55
C ALA A 137 19.12 -6.69 -26.81
N PHE A 138 19.07 -6.74 -25.47
CA PHE A 138 18.45 -5.67 -24.66
C PHE A 138 19.31 -4.39 -24.71
N ARG A 139 20.63 -4.52 -24.57
CA ARG A 139 21.57 -3.37 -24.64
C ARG A 139 21.51 -2.62 -25.97
N ALA A 140 21.16 -3.30 -27.06
CA ALA A 140 20.90 -2.66 -28.36
C ALA A 140 19.66 -1.72 -28.39
N GLY A 141 18.83 -1.73 -27.33
CA GLY A 141 17.71 -0.81 -27.13
C GLY A 141 18.03 0.41 -26.27
N ASP A 142 19.21 0.45 -25.62
CA ASP A 142 19.65 1.60 -24.82
C ASP A 142 19.83 2.83 -25.73
N GLY A 143 19.29 3.98 -25.33
CA GLY A 143 19.29 5.22 -26.14
C GLY A 143 18.16 5.34 -27.18
N THR A 144 17.21 4.39 -27.23
CA THR A 144 15.94 4.60 -27.95
C THR A 144 15.00 5.55 -27.19
N ARG A 145 13.97 6.09 -27.85
CA ARG A 145 13.09 7.14 -27.30
C ARG A 145 12.35 6.72 -26.02
N ASP A 146 12.01 5.44 -25.92
CA ASP A 146 11.28 4.84 -24.81
C ASP A 146 12.23 3.88 -24.04
N GLY A 147 13.48 4.34 -23.84
CA GLY A 147 14.68 3.49 -23.69
C GLY A 147 14.74 2.54 -22.50
N GLY A 148 15.41 1.40 -22.74
CA GLY A 148 15.52 0.26 -21.83
C GLY A 148 14.58 -0.88 -22.24
N ALA A 149 14.74 -2.04 -21.58
CA ALA A 149 13.96 -3.24 -21.85
C ALA A 149 13.28 -3.78 -20.59
N LYS A 150 12.17 -4.51 -20.77
CA LYS A 150 11.38 -5.10 -19.68
C LYS A 150 11.35 -6.63 -19.78
N VAL A 151 11.57 -7.32 -18.67
CA VAL A 151 11.47 -8.78 -18.56
C VAL A 151 10.38 -9.14 -17.55
N MET A 152 9.32 -9.78 -18.04
CA MET A 152 8.18 -10.19 -17.24
C MET A 152 8.18 -11.69 -17.00
N TYR A 153 8.18 -12.08 -15.73
CA TYR A 153 7.95 -13.46 -15.34
C TYR A 153 6.48 -13.69 -14.97
N ILE A 154 5.80 -14.63 -15.63
CA ILE A 154 4.43 -14.98 -15.24
C ILE A 154 4.47 -15.82 -13.97
N GLY A 155 4.11 -15.18 -12.86
CA GLY A 155 4.07 -15.73 -11.51
C GLY A 155 2.84 -16.59 -11.24
N CYS A 156 2.68 -16.97 -9.97
CA CYS A 156 1.50 -17.65 -9.45
C CYS A 156 1.53 -17.65 -7.92
N SER A 157 0.40 -17.41 -7.27
CA SER A 157 0.22 -17.48 -5.81
C SER A 157 0.66 -18.80 -5.18
N ALA A 158 0.74 -19.89 -5.95
CA ALA A 158 1.35 -21.15 -5.53
C ALA A 158 2.82 -21.01 -5.05
N ALA A 159 3.53 -19.96 -5.48
CA ALA A 159 4.87 -19.63 -5.00
C ALA A 159 4.95 -19.42 -3.47
N SER A 160 3.86 -18.98 -2.83
CA SER A 160 3.75 -18.86 -1.37
C SER A 160 3.85 -20.20 -0.62
N TYR A 161 3.58 -21.32 -1.30
CA TYR A 161 3.74 -22.69 -0.78
C TYR A 161 5.01 -23.38 -1.31
N GLY A 162 5.82 -22.68 -2.09
CA GLY A 162 7.07 -23.19 -2.65
C GLY A 162 8.22 -23.21 -1.63
N ARG A 163 9.33 -23.86 -1.99
CA ARG A 163 10.58 -23.86 -1.23
C ARG A 163 11.76 -23.61 -2.16
N LEU A 164 12.69 -22.74 -1.76
CA LEU A 164 13.88 -22.42 -2.55
C LEU A 164 14.85 -23.59 -2.74
N ASP A 165 14.80 -24.59 -1.86
CA ASP A 165 15.66 -25.76 -1.84
C ASP A 165 14.95 -27.04 -2.35
N TYR A 166 13.75 -26.92 -2.93
CA TYR A 166 12.92 -28.07 -3.31
C TYR A 166 13.65 -29.03 -4.26
N PHE A 167 14.22 -28.50 -5.35
CA PHE A 167 15.00 -29.29 -6.31
C PHE A 167 16.46 -29.52 -5.87
N ASP A 168 16.87 -28.91 -4.75
CA ASP A 168 18.25 -28.98 -4.29
C ASP A 168 18.51 -30.25 -3.47
N ARG A 169 17.52 -30.68 -2.67
CA ARG A 169 17.61 -31.78 -1.68
C ARG A 169 17.88 -33.17 -2.27
N SER A 170 17.74 -33.36 -3.57
CA SER A 170 17.94 -34.64 -4.26
C SER A 170 18.50 -34.50 -5.69
N GLN A 171 19.14 -33.36 -6.00
CA GLN A 171 19.49 -32.97 -7.39
C GLN A 171 18.29 -33.05 -8.36
N GLY A 172 17.10 -32.64 -7.89
CA GLY A 172 15.85 -32.65 -8.66
C GLY A 172 15.25 -34.04 -8.88
N ARG A 173 15.86 -35.12 -8.36
CA ARG A 173 15.38 -36.49 -8.60
C ARG A 173 14.36 -36.90 -7.54
N ASP A 174 13.21 -37.39 -7.98
CA ASP A 174 12.38 -38.26 -7.15
C ASP A 174 13.00 -39.67 -7.16
N THR A 175 12.86 -40.42 -6.06
CA THR A 175 13.33 -41.82 -5.98
C THR A 175 12.25 -42.82 -6.41
N ARG A 176 11.02 -42.35 -6.61
CA ARG A 176 9.91 -43.12 -7.18
C ARG A 176 10.08 -43.25 -8.70
N PRO A 177 9.59 -44.33 -9.34
CA PRO A 177 9.70 -44.49 -10.78
C PRO A 177 8.87 -43.44 -11.55
N PRO A 178 9.29 -43.02 -12.76
CA PRO A 178 8.49 -42.17 -13.64
C PRO A 178 7.08 -42.70 -13.87
N GLY A 179 6.12 -41.80 -14.07
CA GLY A 179 4.69 -42.11 -14.15
C GLY A 179 4.00 -42.27 -12.79
N THR A 180 4.73 -42.32 -11.67
CA THR A 180 4.11 -42.38 -10.33
C THR A 180 3.26 -41.14 -10.07
N LEU A 181 1.99 -41.31 -9.67
CA LEU A 181 1.09 -40.21 -9.36
C LEU A 181 1.52 -39.49 -8.07
N LEU A 182 1.62 -38.17 -8.14
CA LEU A 182 1.84 -37.27 -7.01
C LEU A 182 0.49 -36.84 -6.42
N SER A 183 0.44 -36.64 -5.10
CA SER A 183 -0.73 -35.99 -4.50
C SER A 183 -0.89 -34.55 -5.00
N ALA A 184 -2.12 -34.03 -4.93
CA ALA A 184 -2.40 -32.63 -5.27
C ALA A 184 -1.55 -31.64 -4.45
N ARG A 185 -1.13 -32.02 -3.22
CA ARG A 185 -0.23 -31.23 -2.38
C ARG A 185 1.20 -31.24 -2.91
N GLU A 186 1.74 -32.40 -3.26
CA GLU A 186 3.10 -32.52 -3.82
C GLU A 186 3.23 -31.78 -5.15
N GLY A 187 2.32 -32.00 -6.11
CA GLY A 187 2.35 -31.32 -7.41
C GLY A 187 2.23 -29.80 -7.29
N ASN A 188 1.39 -29.30 -6.38
CA ASN A 188 1.28 -27.87 -6.10
C ASN A 188 2.56 -27.29 -5.47
N ILE A 189 3.23 -28.03 -4.56
CA ILE A 189 4.50 -27.59 -3.97
C ILE A 189 5.63 -27.63 -5.01
N ARG A 190 5.69 -28.64 -5.88
CA ARG A 190 6.66 -28.76 -6.98
C ARG A 190 6.53 -27.59 -7.95
N PHE A 191 5.32 -27.31 -8.43
CA PHE A 191 5.04 -26.17 -9.30
C PHE A 191 5.30 -24.83 -8.60
N GLY A 192 4.78 -24.64 -7.38
CA GLY A 192 4.99 -23.44 -6.58
C GLY A 192 6.47 -23.14 -6.32
N SER A 193 7.26 -24.17 -6.01
CA SER A 193 8.72 -24.04 -5.84
C SER A 193 9.40 -23.59 -7.13
N SER A 194 9.02 -24.15 -8.30
CA SER A 194 9.57 -23.71 -9.58
C SER A 194 9.27 -22.23 -9.89
N LYS A 195 8.06 -21.76 -9.59
CA LYS A 195 7.66 -20.35 -9.75
C LYS A 195 8.35 -19.42 -8.75
N LEU A 196 8.51 -19.85 -7.49
CA LEU A 196 9.24 -19.10 -6.46
C LEU A 196 10.73 -18.94 -6.84
N ILE A 197 11.40 -20.04 -7.19
CA ILE A 197 12.83 -20.05 -7.50
C ILE A 197 13.12 -19.22 -8.75
N ALA A 198 12.33 -19.36 -9.82
CA ALA A 198 12.48 -18.58 -11.04
C ALA A 198 12.36 -17.07 -10.78
N SER A 199 11.34 -16.66 -10.01
CA SER A 199 11.14 -15.27 -9.63
C SER A 199 12.35 -14.74 -8.84
N VAL A 200 12.78 -15.47 -7.80
CA VAL A 200 13.92 -15.07 -6.95
C VAL A 200 15.24 -15.00 -7.73
N ALA A 201 15.51 -15.92 -8.65
CA ALA A 201 16.69 -15.87 -9.50
C ALA A 201 16.67 -14.64 -10.46
N LEU A 202 15.51 -14.29 -11.01
CA LEU A 202 15.33 -13.13 -11.89
C LEU A 202 15.46 -11.79 -11.14
N TYR A 203 14.93 -11.66 -9.92
CA TYR A 203 15.21 -10.48 -9.08
C TYR A 203 16.69 -10.41 -8.64
N ALA A 204 17.33 -11.55 -8.37
CA ALA A 204 18.75 -11.55 -8.05
C ALA A 204 19.61 -11.07 -9.25
N LEU A 205 19.24 -11.48 -10.48
CA LEU A 205 19.85 -10.98 -11.71
C LEU A 205 19.61 -9.46 -11.87
N ARG A 206 18.38 -8.97 -11.61
CA ARG A 206 18.06 -7.53 -11.58
C ARG A 206 19.01 -6.76 -10.65
N ARG A 207 19.13 -7.19 -9.39
CA ARG A 207 20.02 -6.58 -8.39
C ARG A 207 21.47 -6.57 -8.87
N SER A 208 21.94 -7.69 -9.43
CA SER A 208 23.31 -7.80 -9.94
C SER A 208 23.57 -6.87 -11.13
N LEU A 209 22.62 -6.75 -12.07
CA LEU A 209 22.75 -5.87 -13.23
C LEU A 209 22.71 -4.39 -12.82
N ALA A 210 21.80 -4.02 -11.92
CA ALA A 210 21.70 -2.67 -11.36
C ALA A 210 23.02 -2.22 -10.72
N CYS A 211 23.68 -3.09 -9.94
CA CYS A 211 25.01 -2.81 -9.37
C CYS A 211 26.13 -2.62 -10.40
N THR A 212 25.95 -3.07 -11.65
CA THR A 212 26.93 -2.86 -12.74
C THR A 212 26.62 -1.67 -13.65
N GLY A 213 25.40 -1.13 -13.61
CA GLY A 213 24.98 0.05 -14.37
C GLY A 213 24.99 -0.06 -15.91
N ASN A 214 25.32 -1.23 -16.48
CA ASN A 214 25.71 -1.36 -17.90
C ASN A 214 24.60 -1.58 -18.93
N ILE A 215 23.35 -1.83 -18.47
CA ILE A 215 22.15 -2.10 -19.30
C ILE A 215 20.94 -1.53 -18.55
N ALA A 216 19.98 -0.91 -19.24
CA ALA A 216 18.70 -0.52 -18.65
C ALA A 216 17.68 -1.67 -18.75
N LEU A 217 17.56 -2.50 -17.71
CA LEU A 217 16.73 -3.71 -17.72
C LEU A 217 15.81 -3.83 -16.48
N ASP A 218 14.52 -3.58 -16.66
CA ASP A 218 13.50 -3.74 -15.60
C ASP A 218 13.00 -5.19 -15.57
N ILE A 219 13.23 -5.92 -14.47
CA ILE A 219 12.81 -7.33 -14.32
C ILE A 219 11.80 -7.44 -13.18
N PHE A 220 10.60 -7.96 -13.46
CA PHE A 220 9.52 -8.11 -12.49
C PHE A 220 8.62 -9.34 -12.73
N THR A 221 7.78 -9.65 -11.74
CA THR A 221 6.82 -10.77 -11.79
C THR A 221 5.39 -10.23 -11.90
N LEU A 222 4.54 -10.93 -12.66
CA LEU A 222 3.09 -10.67 -12.70
C LEU A 222 2.31 -11.98 -12.51
N ASP A 223 1.51 -12.06 -11.46
CA ASP A 223 0.55 -13.14 -11.22
C ASP A 223 -0.77 -12.83 -11.96
N PRO A 224 -1.18 -13.66 -12.95
CA PRO A 224 -2.44 -13.48 -13.68
C PRO A 224 -3.69 -13.88 -12.86
N GLY A 225 -3.49 -14.30 -11.60
CA GLY A 225 -4.54 -14.75 -10.69
C GLY A 225 -5.13 -16.10 -11.10
N GLY A 226 -6.33 -16.39 -10.59
CA GLY A 226 -7.08 -17.56 -11.05
C GLY A 226 -7.51 -17.36 -12.50
N MET A 227 -7.04 -18.21 -13.43
CA MET A 227 -7.47 -18.23 -14.84
C MET A 227 -8.46 -19.36 -15.12
N ALA A 228 -9.16 -19.27 -16.26
CA ALA A 228 -10.35 -20.07 -16.53
C ALA A 228 -10.49 -20.50 -17.99
N GLY A 229 -10.64 -21.81 -18.21
CA GLY A 229 -10.72 -22.47 -19.53
C GLY A 229 -9.72 -23.64 -19.60
N ASP A 230 -9.76 -24.41 -20.68
CA ASP A 230 -8.87 -25.55 -20.84
C ASP A 230 -7.41 -25.13 -21.05
N SER A 231 -6.50 -25.88 -20.46
CA SER A 231 -5.10 -25.50 -20.33
C SER A 231 -4.18 -26.71 -20.37
N HIS A 232 -3.35 -26.79 -21.42
CA HIS A 232 -2.35 -27.85 -21.58
C HIS A 232 -1.17 -27.75 -20.59
N MET A 233 -1.19 -26.77 -19.68
CA MET A 233 -0.22 -26.61 -18.60
C MET A 233 -0.15 -27.83 -17.66
N ARG A 234 -1.23 -28.61 -17.49
CA ARG A 234 -1.35 -29.65 -16.45
C ARG A 234 -1.29 -31.09 -16.98
N THR A 235 -0.21 -31.79 -16.68
CA THR A 235 -0.08 -33.25 -16.87
C THR A 235 -0.42 -34.03 -15.58
N GLY A 236 -0.85 -35.28 -15.70
CA GLY A 236 -1.06 -36.20 -14.56
C GLY A 236 -2.20 -35.86 -13.58
N ALA A 237 -2.83 -34.68 -13.66
CA ALA A 237 -3.71 -34.14 -12.62
C ALA A 237 -4.78 -35.13 -12.12
N PRO A 238 -4.91 -35.37 -10.79
CA PRO A 238 -5.94 -36.25 -10.23
C PRO A 238 -7.38 -35.79 -10.53
N TRP A 239 -8.33 -36.74 -10.53
CA TRP A 239 -9.76 -36.47 -10.76
C TRP A 239 -10.31 -35.33 -9.91
N SER A 240 -9.99 -35.31 -8.61
CA SER A 240 -10.39 -34.25 -7.68
C SER A 240 -9.88 -32.86 -8.08
N VAL A 241 -8.69 -32.77 -8.67
CA VAL A 241 -8.10 -31.50 -9.15
C VAL A 241 -8.75 -31.04 -10.46
N ARG A 242 -9.11 -31.98 -11.35
CA ARG A 242 -9.85 -31.68 -12.59
C ARG A 242 -11.27 -31.20 -12.28
N VAL A 243 -12.01 -31.95 -11.45
CA VAL A 243 -13.38 -31.60 -11.03
C VAL A 243 -13.40 -30.28 -10.27
N ALA A 244 -12.45 -30.03 -9.36
CA ALA A 244 -12.35 -28.75 -8.65
C ALA A 244 -12.08 -27.54 -9.59
N HIS A 245 -11.57 -27.77 -10.81
CA HIS A 245 -11.43 -26.73 -11.83
C HIS A 245 -12.73 -26.50 -12.61
N GLN A 246 -13.45 -27.58 -12.94
CA GLN A 246 -14.75 -27.52 -13.63
C GLN A 246 -15.88 -26.96 -12.74
N THR A 247 -15.99 -27.36 -11.47
CA THR A 247 -17.02 -26.83 -10.57
C THR A 247 -16.79 -25.35 -10.25
N ARG A 248 -15.53 -24.95 -10.06
CA ARG A 248 -15.14 -23.54 -9.89
C ARG A 248 -15.39 -22.67 -11.13
N THR A 249 -15.42 -23.24 -12.34
CA THR A 249 -15.79 -22.49 -13.56
C THR A 249 -17.30 -22.33 -13.76
N GLY A 250 -18.13 -23.18 -13.12
CA GLY A 250 -19.57 -22.94 -12.97
C GLY A 250 -19.91 -21.88 -11.91
N LEU A 251 -19.24 -21.91 -10.75
CA LEU A 251 -19.47 -20.98 -9.63
C LEU A 251 -18.87 -19.56 -9.81
N ARG A 252 -18.42 -19.21 -11.02
CA ARG A 252 -17.81 -17.91 -11.35
C ARG A 252 -18.56 -16.67 -10.81
N PRO A 253 -19.90 -16.54 -10.92
CA PRO A 253 -20.59 -15.32 -10.47
C PRO A 253 -20.47 -15.10 -8.96
N PHE A 254 -20.69 -16.16 -8.17
CA PHE A 254 -20.59 -16.10 -6.71
C PHE A 254 -19.15 -15.92 -6.22
N LEU A 255 -18.17 -16.62 -6.83
CA LEU A 255 -16.77 -16.50 -6.43
C LEU A 255 -16.21 -15.09 -6.70
N ARG A 256 -16.64 -14.44 -7.79
CA ARG A 256 -16.26 -13.06 -8.12
C ARG A 256 -16.86 -12.02 -7.17
N MET A 257 -17.99 -12.32 -6.52
CA MET A 257 -18.61 -11.47 -5.50
C MET A 257 -17.84 -11.50 -4.17
N VAL A 258 -17.10 -12.59 -3.88
CA VAL A 258 -16.30 -12.74 -2.65
C VAL A 258 -14.83 -12.35 -2.84
N SER A 259 -14.27 -12.45 -4.06
CA SER A 259 -12.94 -11.88 -4.37
C SER A 259 -12.79 -11.54 -5.86
N ARG A 260 -12.34 -10.31 -6.14
CA ARG A 260 -12.11 -9.78 -7.50
C ARG A 260 -11.06 -10.58 -8.30
N SER A 261 -10.12 -11.28 -7.65
CA SER A 261 -9.09 -12.10 -8.33
C SER A 261 -9.56 -13.51 -8.71
N SER A 262 -10.84 -13.85 -8.45
CA SER A 262 -11.40 -15.17 -8.68
C SER A 262 -11.82 -15.42 -10.15
N ILE A 263 -10.96 -16.14 -10.89
CA ILE A 263 -11.34 -16.94 -12.07
C ILE A 263 -11.70 -16.08 -13.30
N ASN A 264 -10.66 -15.41 -13.81
CA ASN A 264 -10.67 -14.59 -15.02
C ASN A 264 -10.62 -15.41 -16.32
N LYS A 265 -11.22 -14.88 -17.39
CA LYS A 265 -10.85 -15.27 -18.77
C LYS A 265 -9.41 -14.79 -19.02
N ALA A 266 -8.58 -15.56 -19.74
CA ALA A 266 -7.18 -15.20 -20.00
C ALA A 266 -7.00 -13.83 -20.68
N SER A 267 -7.99 -13.39 -21.46
CA SER A 267 -8.11 -12.05 -22.05
C SER A 267 -8.08 -10.88 -21.05
N VAL A 268 -8.28 -11.13 -19.74
CA VAL A 268 -8.24 -10.11 -18.68
C VAL A 268 -6.80 -9.85 -18.21
N PRO A 269 -6.06 -10.81 -17.61
CA PRO A 269 -4.65 -10.61 -17.29
C PRO A 269 -3.81 -10.27 -18.53
N ALA A 270 -4.14 -10.83 -19.70
CA ALA A 270 -3.47 -10.47 -20.95
C ALA A 270 -3.53 -8.96 -21.29
N LYS A 271 -4.67 -8.30 -21.05
CA LYS A 271 -4.81 -6.84 -21.22
C LYS A 271 -3.96 -6.06 -20.22
N VAL A 272 -3.80 -6.57 -18.99
CA VAL A 272 -2.97 -5.91 -17.98
C VAL A 272 -1.48 -6.08 -18.30
N ILE A 273 -1.04 -7.29 -18.66
CA ILE A 273 0.32 -7.58 -19.12
C ILE A 273 0.67 -6.68 -20.32
N ALA A 274 -0.22 -6.58 -21.31
CA ALA A 274 -0.04 -5.70 -22.47
C ALA A 274 -0.04 -4.20 -22.13
N ARG A 275 -0.65 -3.78 -21.01
CA ARG A 275 -0.58 -2.40 -20.50
C ARG A 275 0.77 -2.15 -19.83
N VAL A 276 1.15 -2.96 -18.85
CA VAL A 276 2.41 -2.83 -18.07
C VAL A 276 3.64 -2.92 -18.99
N ALA A 277 3.58 -3.72 -20.06
CA ALA A 277 4.61 -3.83 -21.10
C ALA A 277 4.93 -2.50 -21.80
N PHE A 278 3.93 -1.63 -21.94
CA PHE A 278 4.05 -0.35 -22.67
C PHE A 278 3.72 0.87 -21.79
N GLN A 279 3.69 0.68 -20.47
CA GLN A 279 3.61 1.77 -19.51
C GLN A 279 4.90 2.60 -19.55
N GLY A 280 4.76 3.93 -19.67
CA GLY A 280 5.86 4.87 -19.92
C GLY A 280 6.79 5.17 -18.72
N ASP A 281 6.93 4.24 -17.78
CA ASP A 281 7.90 4.38 -16.69
C ASP A 281 9.32 4.31 -17.28
N ALA A 282 10.19 5.25 -16.93
CA ALA A 282 11.61 5.16 -17.24
C ALA A 282 12.23 3.94 -16.54
N VAL A 283 13.11 3.21 -17.24
CA VAL A 283 13.85 2.06 -16.69
C VAL A 283 15.01 2.56 -15.81
N GLU A 284 14.66 3.13 -14.65
CA GLU A 284 15.62 3.53 -13.63
C GLU A 284 16.10 2.29 -12.87
N ASN A 285 17.39 1.95 -13.00
CA ASN A 285 18.01 0.79 -12.33
C ASN A 285 17.91 0.79 -10.78
N CYS A 286 17.48 1.89 -10.16
CA CYS A 286 17.29 2.04 -8.71
C CYS A 286 15.82 1.93 -8.25
N GLN A 287 14.85 1.65 -9.14
CA GLN A 287 13.45 1.46 -8.75
C GLN A 287 13.23 0.20 -7.88
N ARG A 288 12.25 0.29 -6.97
CA ARG A 288 11.80 -0.81 -6.09
C ARG A 288 11.44 -2.06 -6.90
N GLU A 289 11.66 -3.24 -6.33
CA GLU A 289 11.30 -4.49 -6.97
C GLU A 289 9.77 -4.64 -7.02
N ARG A 290 9.19 -4.68 -8.22
CA ARG A 290 7.74 -4.71 -8.44
C ARG A 290 7.22 -6.13 -8.63
N TYR A 291 6.10 -6.46 -7.99
CA TYR A 291 5.34 -7.70 -8.20
C TYR A 291 3.88 -7.34 -8.42
N TYR A 292 3.33 -7.66 -9.58
CA TYR A 292 1.94 -7.38 -9.92
C TYR A 292 1.05 -8.59 -9.59
N ILE A 293 -0.15 -8.35 -9.04
CA ILE A 293 -1.23 -9.33 -9.00
C ILE A 293 -2.41 -8.73 -9.76
N LEU A 294 -2.65 -9.24 -10.97
CA LEU A 294 -3.48 -8.55 -11.97
C LEU A 294 -2.99 -7.10 -12.15
N ASP A 295 -3.86 -6.13 -11.90
CA ASP A 295 -3.68 -4.68 -12.03
C ASP A 295 -3.17 -3.98 -10.75
N SER A 296 -3.02 -4.70 -9.64
CA SER A 296 -2.43 -4.16 -8.40
C SER A 296 -0.92 -4.39 -8.34
N GLU A 297 -0.15 -3.32 -8.15
CA GLU A 297 1.29 -3.36 -7.89
C GLU A 297 1.58 -3.58 -6.40
N TYR A 298 2.54 -4.44 -6.10
CA TYR A 298 3.08 -4.71 -4.76
C TYR A 298 4.61 -4.66 -4.78
N GLU A 299 5.23 -4.38 -3.64
CA GLU A 299 6.66 -4.63 -3.46
C GLU A 299 6.93 -6.14 -3.50
N ALA A 300 7.90 -6.60 -4.29
CA ALA A 300 8.18 -8.02 -4.48
C ALA A 300 8.56 -8.72 -3.16
N ALA A 301 9.27 -8.05 -2.25
CA ALA A 301 9.60 -8.56 -0.92
C ALA A 301 8.39 -8.64 0.04
N SER A 302 7.26 -8.01 -0.30
CA SER A 302 5.99 -8.19 0.44
C SER A 302 5.30 -9.51 0.07
N VAL A 303 5.33 -9.90 -1.21
CA VAL A 303 4.68 -11.12 -1.74
C VAL A 303 5.60 -12.34 -1.66
N LEU A 304 6.86 -12.18 -2.05
CA LEU A 304 7.90 -13.21 -2.01
C LEU A 304 8.84 -12.93 -0.83
N THR A 305 8.45 -13.37 0.36
CA THR A 305 9.22 -13.18 1.61
C THR A 305 10.68 -13.65 1.52
N ALA A 306 10.98 -14.61 0.63
CA ALA A 306 12.32 -15.07 0.29
C ALA A 306 13.28 -13.97 -0.21
N LEU A 307 12.77 -12.89 -0.81
CA LEU A 307 13.58 -11.77 -1.32
C LEU A 307 14.21 -10.89 -0.22
N ARG A 308 13.75 -11.03 1.03
CA ARG A 308 14.28 -10.32 2.21
C ARG A 308 15.63 -10.88 2.68
N ASP A 309 15.94 -12.13 2.32
CA ASP A 309 17.16 -12.84 2.71
C ASP A 309 18.24 -12.66 1.62
N GLY A 310 18.96 -11.53 1.68
CA GLY A 310 20.00 -11.17 0.72
C GLY A 310 21.01 -12.30 0.42
N PRO A 311 21.59 -12.96 1.43
CA PRO A 311 22.48 -14.11 1.24
C PRO A 311 21.83 -15.28 0.48
N ARG A 312 20.57 -15.65 0.78
CA ARG A 312 19.87 -16.71 0.03
C ARG A 312 19.53 -16.30 -1.40
N VAL A 313 19.18 -15.03 -1.63
CA VAL A 313 18.92 -14.48 -2.98
C VAL A 313 20.20 -14.56 -3.83
N ALA A 314 21.34 -14.11 -3.31
CA ALA A 314 22.64 -14.19 -3.97
C ALA A 314 23.09 -15.64 -4.20
N GLY A 315 22.94 -16.51 -3.21
CA GLY A 315 23.23 -17.94 -3.33
C GLY A 315 22.39 -18.65 -4.41
N ARG A 316 21.12 -18.26 -4.58
CA ARG A 316 20.27 -18.80 -5.66
C ARG A 316 20.74 -18.31 -7.03
N LEU A 317 21.16 -17.05 -7.17
CA LEU A 317 21.71 -16.53 -8.43
C LEU A 317 22.92 -17.34 -8.89
N ILE A 318 23.92 -17.47 -8.01
CA ILE A 318 25.16 -18.21 -8.27
C ILE A 318 24.84 -19.65 -8.71
N ARG A 319 23.89 -20.32 -8.03
CA ARG A 319 23.47 -21.67 -8.37
C ARG A 319 22.85 -21.79 -9.76
N VAL A 320 21.93 -20.90 -10.14
CA VAL A 320 21.28 -20.96 -11.46
C VAL A 320 22.24 -20.52 -12.57
N MET A 321 23.18 -19.60 -12.29
CA MET A 321 24.29 -19.28 -13.21
C MET A 321 25.19 -20.49 -13.45
N GLN A 322 25.59 -21.24 -12.41
CA GLN A 322 26.36 -22.48 -12.58
C GLN A 322 25.61 -23.58 -13.35
N GLU A 323 24.26 -23.59 -13.29
CA GLU A 323 23.42 -24.50 -14.10
C GLU A 323 23.40 -24.06 -15.58
N VAL A 324 23.38 -22.75 -15.86
CA VAL A 324 23.54 -22.17 -17.21
C VAL A 324 24.95 -22.38 -17.79
N GLU A 325 26.00 -22.19 -17.01
CA GLU A 325 27.40 -22.33 -17.46
C GLU A 325 27.73 -23.76 -17.89
N LYS A 326 27.20 -24.77 -17.18
CA LYS A 326 27.29 -26.19 -17.57
C LYS A 326 26.67 -26.45 -18.95
N THR A 327 25.65 -25.69 -19.34
CA THR A 327 25.06 -25.79 -20.68
C THR A 327 26.01 -25.24 -21.74
N LYS A 328 26.62 -24.06 -21.49
CA LYS A 328 27.63 -23.48 -22.40
C LYS A 328 28.85 -24.41 -22.56
N ALA A 329 29.33 -24.98 -21.47
CA ALA A 329 30.49 -25.90 -21.47
C ALA A 329 30.26 -27.23 -22.23
N LYS A 330 29.01 -27.67 -22.41
CA LYS A 330 28.67 -28.82 -23.29
C LYS A 330 28.76 -28.48 -24.80
N GLY A 331 28.77 -27.20 -25.17
CA GLY A 331 28.63 -26.75 -26.56
C GLY A 331 29.94 -26.50 -27.33
N SER A 332 31.10 -26.47 -26.65
CA SER A 332 32.39 -26.04 -27.24
C SER A 332 33.48 -27.12 -27.21
N PRO A 333 34.07 -27.51 -28.37
CA PRO A 333 35.30 -28.28 -28.40
C PRO A 333 36.55 -27.38 -28.24
N THR A 334 37.53 -27.86 -27.45
CA THR A 334 38.76 -27.15 -27.01
C THR A 334 38.50 -25.99 -26.01
N SER A 335 39.40 -25.64 -25.08
CA SER A 335 40.79 -26.07 -24.83
C SER A 335 41.09 -26.30 -23.32
N ILE A 336 42.35 -26.64 -22.98
CA ILE A 336 42.82 -27.06 -21.64
C ILE A 336 43.27 -25.87 -20.75
N SER A 337 43.30 -26.09 -19.42
CA SER A 337 43.86 -25.23 -18.35
C SER A 337 42.88 -24.16 -17.80
N THR A 338 42.89 -23.78 -16.51
CA THR A 338 43.88 -23.98 -15.42
C THR A 338 43.20 -24.26 -14.07
N GLN A 339 43.89 -24.91 -13.13
CA GLN A 339 43.42 -25.09 -11.74
C GLN A 339 43.51 -23.79 -10.92
N ALA A 340 42.51 -23.53 -10.06
CA ALA A 340 42.59 -22.55 -8.97
C ALA A 340 41.60 -22.89 -7.84
N THR A 341 42.07 -23.53 -6.77
CA THR A 341 41.33 -23.71 -5.51
C THR A 341 41.72 -22.66 -4.47
N PRO A 342 40.75 -21.96 -3.84
CA PRO A 342 40.94 -21.30 -2.57
C PRO A 342 40.61 -22.26 -1.40
N MET A 343 41.38 -22.18 -0.31
CA MET A 343 41.14 -22.96 0.91
C MET A 343 40.00 -22.37 1.75
N VAL A 344 39.35 -23.22 2.55
CA VAL A 344 38.55 -22.82 3.72
C VAL A 344 39.02 -23.63 4.92
N TYR A 345 39.06 -23.00 6.09
CA TYR A 345 39.67 -23.54 7.31
C TYR A 345 38.95 -24.77 7.89
N SER A 346 39.73 -25.63 8.53
CA SER A 346 39.25 -26.67 9.43
C SER A 346 39.27 -26.18 10.89
N GLU A 347 38.18 -26.41 11.62
CA GLU A 347 38.21 -26.53 13.09
C GLU A 347 37.67 -27.91 13.49
N SER A 348 38.10 -28.43 14.63
CA SER A 348 38.09 -29.87 14.89
C SER A 348 37.79 -30.24 16.34
N GLU A 349 36.60 -30.81 16.57
CA GLU A 349 36.25 -31.63 17.73
C GLU A 349 35.34 -32.79 17.24
N GLY A 350 35.33 -33.98 17.84
CA GLY A 350 36.18 -34.53 18.90
C GLY A 350 35.82 -36.01 19.06
N SER A 351 36.74 -36.94 18.76
CA SER A 351 36.41 -38.36 18.58
C SER A 351 36.71 -39.23 19.80
N HIS A 352 35.68 -39.80 20.40
CA HIS A 352 35.78 -41.05 21.16
C HIS A 352 34.72 -42.05 20.69
N GLY A 353 35.18 -43.18 20.17
CA GLY A 353 34.38 -44.37 19.90
C GLY A 353 35.12 -45.61 20.40
N HIS A 354 34.42 -46.74 20.51
CA HIS A 354 35.05 -48.05 20.70
C HIS A 354 34.35 -49.11 19.86
N HIS A 355 35.14 -50.05 19.33
CA HIS A 355 34.68 -51.16 18.51
C HIS A 355 34.25 -52.36 19.38
N ALA A 356 33.27 -53.15 18.90
CA ALA A 356 33.42 -54.61 18.82
C ALA A 356 32.37 -55.26 17.89
N PHE A 357 32.81 -56.30 17.18
CA PHE A 357 32.08 -57.23 16.31
C PHE A 357 32.57 -58.65 16.74
N PRO A 358 32.04 -59.82 16.25
CA PRO A 358 30.80 -60.12 15.50
C PRO A 358 30.10 -61.46 15.93
N LYS A 359 29.18 -61.97 15.07
CA LYS A 359 28.79 -63.39 14.81
C LYS A 359 27.90 -64.16 15.81
N GLY A 360 26.97 -64.94 15.24
CA GLY A 360 26.28 -66.07 15.89
C GLY A 360 24.86 -66.34 15.34
N TYR A 361 24.59 -67.52 14.77
CA TYR A 361 23.26 -67.90 14.24
C TYR A 361 22.70 -69.14 14.97
N SER A 362 21.41 -69.08 15.33
CA SER A 362 20.41 -70.15 15.51
C SER A 362 20.80 -71.53 16.09
N ALA A 363 20.14 -71.92 17.21
CA ALA A 363 19.84 -73.31 17.56
C ALA A 363 18.54 -73.45 18.39
N TYR A 364 17.88 -74.61 18.27
CA TYR A 364 16.62 -75.08 18.90
C TYR A 364 16.71 -76.64 18.94
N PRO A 365 15.82 -77.43 19.61
CA PRO A 365 14.80 -77.15 20.64
C PRO A 365 14.76 -78.21 21.80
N ARG A 366 13.65 -78.24 22.57
CA ARG A 366 13.20 -79.25 23.59
C ARG A 366 13.91 -79.15 24.96
N GLY A 367 13.24 -79.31 26.10
CA GLY A 367 11.81 -79.56 26.43
C GLY A 367 11.53 -79.13 27.89
N SER A 368 10.54 -79.57 28.67
CA SER A 368 9.31 -80.40 28.52
C SER A 368 8.47 -80.20 29.83
N ALA A 369 7.27 -80.71 30.13
CA ALA A 369 6.30 -81.66 29.51
C ALA A 369 4.88 -81.43 30.11
N PHE A 370 3.94 -82.36 29.85
CA PHE A 370 2.63 -82.58 30.49
C PHE A 370 1.44 -81.63 30.22
N SER A 371 0.25 -82.24 30.24
CA SER A 371 -1.05 -81.65 29.91
C SER A 371 -2.19 -82.39 30.63
N ILE A 372 -3.22 -81.67 31.07
CA ILE A 372 -4.57 -82.19 31.36
C ILE A 372 -5.56 -81.11 30.92
N SER A 373 -6.68 -81.48 30.29
CA SER A 373 -7.73 -80.54 29.87
C SER A 373 -9.10 -80.93 30.44
N PRO A 374 -9.71 -80.08 31.29
CA PRO A 374 -11.09 -80.27 31.72
C PRO A 374 -12.04 -79.58 30.73
N ASN A 375 -12.86 -80.39 30.05
CA ASN A 375 -13.92 -79.86 29.20
C ASN A 375 -15.15 -79.47 30.06
N ARG A 376 -15.97 -78.54 29.55
CA ARG A 376 -17.36 -78.27 29.97
C ARG A 376 -17.60 -77.77 31.42
N PHE A 377 -17.55 -76.45 31.58
CA PHE A 377 -18.75 -75.73 32.07
C PHE A 377 -18.87 -74.35 31.40
N GLN A 378 -19.77 -74.22 30.41
CA GLN A 378 -20.13 -72.93 29.81
C GLN A 378 -21.50 -72.49 30.35
N PRO A 379 -21.61 -71.35 31.06
CA PRO A 379 -22.91 -70.82 31.43
C PRO A 379 -23.66 -70.35 30.17
N ARG A 380 -24.87 -70.87 29.95
CA ARG A 380 -25.78 -70.43 28.88
C ARG A 380 -26.17 -68.96 29.09
N SER A 381 -25.47 -68.04 28.42
CA SER A 381 -25.90 -66.64 28.37
C SER A 381 -27.27 -66.53 27.69
N GLN A 382 -28.27 -66.01 28.41
CA GLN A 382 -29.65 -66.00 27.91
C GLN A 382 -29.80 -65.06 26.70
N PRO A 383 -30.40 -65.51 25.58
CA PRO A 383 -30.54 -64.69 24.38
C PRO A 383 -31.44 -63.45 24.58
N ALA A 384 -32.32 -63.50 25.60
CA ALA A 384 -33.17 -62.40 26.01
C ALA A 384 -32.38 -61.11 26.31
N PHE A 385 -31.28 -61.18 27.07
CA PHE A 385 -30.52 -59.99 27.48
C PHE A 385 -29.77 -59.33 26.32
N ARG A 386 -29.20 -60.10 25.37
CA ARG A 386 -28.58 -59.52 24.17
C ARG A 386 -29.61 -58.83 23.28
N ARG A 387 -30.78 -59.46 23.04
CA ARG A 387 -31.87 -58.82 22.28
C ARG A 387 -32.42 -57.58 22.99
N ARG A 388 -32.63 -57.61 24.32
CA ARG A 388 -33.06 -56.43 25.10
C ARG A 388 -32.03 -55.29 25.00
N ARG A 389 -30.74 -55.57 25.17
CA ARG A 389 -29.68 -54.54 25.11
C ARG A 389 -29.58 -53.90 23.72
N GLN A 390 -29.67 -54.70 22.64
CA GLN A 390 -29.72 -54.18 21.27
C GLN A 390 -31.01 -53.39 20.96
N LEU A 391 -32.16 -53.81 21.52
CA LEU A 391 -33.41 -53.07 21.40
C LEU A 391 -33.32 -51.71 22.10
N PHE A 392 -32.84 -51.66 23.35
CA PHE A 392 -32.62 -50.41 24.09
C PHE A 392 -31.60 -49.50 23.40
N GLN A 393 -30.50 -50.04 22.86
CA GLN A 393 -29.54 -49.24 22.07
C GLN A 393 -30.17 -48.63 20.81
N ARG A 394 -31.03 -49.37 20.10
CA ARG A 394 -31.76 -48.85 18.93
C ARG A 394 -32.80 -47.80 19.33
N LEU A 395 -33.59 -48.06 20.39
CA LEU A 395 -34.58 -47.11 20.90
C LEU A 395 -33.92 -45.82 21.41
N PHE A 396 -32.79 -45.92 22.11
CA PHE A 396 -32.01 -44.77 22.55
C PHE A 396 -31.49 -43.95 21.35
N LEU A 397 -30.92 -44.60 20.34
CA LEU A 397 -30.39 -43.92 19.15
C LEU A 397 -31.52 -43.25 18.34
N ILE A 398 -32.68 -43.91 18.21
CA ILE A 398 -33.89 -43.31 17.61
C ILE A 398 -34.37 -42.12 18.44
N ALA A 399 -34.40 -42.21 19.78
CA ALA A 399 -34.80 -41.11 20.65
C ALA A 399 -33.84 -39.91 20.54
N CYS A 400 -32.52 -40.14 20.49
CA CYS A 400 -31.54 -39.08 20.27
C CYS A 400 -31.71 -38.39 18.91
N VAL A 401 -31.94 -39.14 17.83
CA VAL A 401 -32.20 -38.56 16.50
C VAL A 401 -33.52 -37.78 16.49
N SER A 402 -34.60 -38.32 17.08
CA SER A 402 -35.88 -37.63 17.17
C SER A 402 -35.81 -36.34 18.01
N LEU A 403 -35.05 -36.35 19.10
CA LEU A 403 -34.80 -35.17 19.93
C LEU A 403 -34.00 -34.10 19.14
N LEU A 404 -32.96 -34.52 18.41
CA LEU A 404 -32.15 -33.61 17.59
C LEU A 404 -32.98 -33.00 16.45
N VAL A 405 -33.85 -33.78 15.81
CA VAL A 405 -34.83 -33.27 14.82
C VAL A 405 -35.85 -32.33 15.45
N ALA A 406 -36.37 -32.61 16.65
CA ALA A 406 -37.29 -31.72 17.35
C ALA A 406 -36.63 -30.38 17.72
N VAL A 407 -35.38 -30.40 18.19
CA VAL A 407 -34.55 -29.21 18.45
C VAL A 407 -34.26 -28.44 17.14
N CYS A 408 -34.09 -29.13 16.01
CA CYS A 408 -34.01 -28.47 14.70
C CYS A 408 -35.33 -27.81 14.26
N ILE A 409 -36.49 -28.37 14.58
CA ILE A 409 -37.80 -27.87 14.12
C ILE A 409 -38.37 -26.77 15.04
N PHE A 410 -38.24 -26.87 16.36
CA PHE A 410 -38.87 -25.95 17.32
C PHE A 410 -37.84 -25.00 17.97
N PRO A 411 -37.84 -23.69 17.63
CA PRO A 411 -36.82 -22.76 18.12
C PRO A 411 -36.77 -22.61 19.64
N THR A 412 -37.93 -22.64 20.30
CA THR A 412 -38.05 -22.54 21.77
C THR A 412 -37.37 -23.70 22.50
N TRP A 413 -37.31 -24.89 21.91
CA TRP A 413 -36.65 -26.06 22.52
C TRP A 413 -35.12 -25.96 22.44
N ARG A 414 -34.56 -25.22 21.46
CA ARG A 414 -33.12 -24.92 21.41
C ARG A 414 -32.68 -24.14 22.64
N ALA A 415 -33.42 -23.08 22.97
CA ALA A 415 -33.14 -22.21 24.11
C ALA A 415 -33.24 -22.94 25.46
N ALA A 416 -34.15 -23.90 25.60
CA ALA A 416 -34.32 -24.67 26.83
C ALA A 416 -33.27 -25.78 27.02
N ILE A 417 -32.87 -26.47 25.94
CA ILE A 417 -32.06 -27.70 26.05
C ILE A 417 -30.55 -27.41 26.02
N LEU A 418 -30.09 -26.44 25.20
CA LEU A 418 -28.65 -26.14 25.08
C LEU A 418 -27.98 -25.76 26.42
N PRO A 419 -28.56 -24.90 27.29
CA PRO A 419 -27.95 -24.55 28.58
C PRO A 419 -27.85 -25.71 29.58
N THR A 420 -28.66 -26.76 29.41
CA THR A 420 -28.68 -27.92 30.34
C THR A 420 -27.67 -29.01 30.01
N LEU A 421 -27.10 -29.00 28.79
CA LEU A 421 -26.03 -29.92 28.39
C LEU A 421 -24.62 -29.37 28.72
N SER A 422 -24.50 -28.06 28.91
CA SER A 422 -23.34 -27.44 29.56
C SER A 422 -23.33 -27.70 31.06
N LEU A 423 -22.60 -28.74 31.49
CA LEU A 423 -22.40 -29.10 32.89
C LEU A 423 -21.77 -27.95 33.71
N GLY A 424 -22.60 -27.23 34.47
CA GLY A 424 -22.26 -26.69 35.79
C GLY A 424 -21.10 -25.69 35.89
N LEU A 425 -20.73 -25.00 34.79
CA LEU A 425 -19.57 -24.09 34.76
C LEU A 425 -19.92 -22.60 34.59
N LEU A 426 -21.22 -22.26 34.53
CA LEU A 426 -21.71 -20.88 34.45
C LEU A 426 -22.89 -20.67 35.40
N ALA A 427 -22.57 -20.35 36.66
CA ALA A 427 -23.42 -19.44 37.45
C ALA A 427 -23.17 -18.00 36.95
N PRO A 428 -24.13 -17.06 37.10
CA PRO A 428 -23.99 -15.73 36.51
C PRO A 428 -22.93 -14.88 37.21
N SER A 429 -21.80 -14.68 36.55
CA SER A 429 -20.82 -13.64 36.84
C SER A 429 -20.60 -12.81 35.57
N GLU A 430 -20.88 -11.52 35.61
CA GLU A 430 -20.80 -10.64 34.43
C GLU A 430 -19.34 -10.43 33.96
N ASP A 431 -18.38 -10.53 34.87
CA ASP A 431 -16.94 -10.36 34.62
C ASP A 431 -16.23 -11.62 34.09
N LEU A 432 -16.70 -12.17 32.97
CA LEU A 432 -15.91 -13.17 32.22
C LEU A 432 -16.06 -13.05 30.69
N GLN A 433 -16.05 -11.80 30.20
CA GLN A 433 -15.73 -11.54 28.79
C GLN A 433 -14.33 -12.10 28.47
N LEU A 434 -14.23 -12.89 27.41
CA LEU A 434 -12.95 -13.17 26.77
C LEU A 434 -12.36 -11.84 26.32
N GLN A 435 -11.21 -11.42 26.87
CA GLN A 435 -10.59 -10.10 26.65
C GLN A 435 -10.33 -9.74 25.17
N THR A 436 -10.45 -10.71 24.26
CA THR A 436 -10.30 -10.59 22.80
C THR A 436 -11.61 -10.32 22.05
N VAL A 437 -12.78 -10.42 22.69
CA VAL A 437 -14.09 -10.20 22.06
C VAL A 437 -14.68 -8.88 22.57
N ARG A 438 -14.87 -7.91 21.66
CA ARG A 438 -15.51 -6.63 21.95
C ARG A 438 -16.76 -6.46 21.09
N TYR A 439 -17.87 -6.12 21.71
CA TYR A 439 -19.11 -5.73 21.03
C TYR A 439 -19.20 -4.21 20.93
N TYR A 440 -19.77 -3.71 19.83
CA TYR A 440 -19.98 -2.28 19.58
C TYR A 440 -21.26 -2.11 18.77
N ASP A 441 -22.21 -1.29 19.24
CA ASP A 441 -23.35 -0.88 18.44
C ASP A 441 -23.08 0.50 17.80
N LEU A 442 -23.16 0.56 16.47
CA LEU A 442 -22.89 1.79 15.73
C LEU A 442 -24.10 2.74 15.66
N SER A 443 -25.27 2.33 16.17
CA SER A 443 -26.44 3.21 16.33
C SER A 443 -26.31 4.16 17.53
N GLU A 444 -25.44 3.85 18.50
CA GLU A 444 -25.18 4.69 19.68
C GLU A 444 -24.20 5.85 19.38
N VAL A 445 -23.28 5.66 18.44
CA VAL A 445 -22.19 6.61 18.09
C VAL A 445 -22.48 7.45 16.83
N GLN A 446 -23.63 8.12 16.81
CA GLN A 446 -24.08 8.87 15.62
C GLN A 446 -23.52 10.29 15.47
N GLY A 447 -23.07 10.92 16.56
CA GLY A 447 -22.67 12.33 16.59
C GLY A 447 -23.85 13.28 16.75
N THR A 448 -23.92 14.04 17.84
CA THR A 448 -25.02 14.96 18.15
C THR A 448 -24.56 16.36 18.57
N GLU A 449 -25.48 17.32 18.49
CA GLU A 449 -25.31 18.75 18.84
C GLU A 449 -24.71 19.06 20.21
N LYS A 450 -24.72 18.11 21.14
CA LYS A 450 -24.28 18.23 22.54
C LYS A 450 -23.34 17.08 22.91
N GLY A 451 -22.37 16.79 22.05
CA GLY A 451 -21.45 15.65 22.21
C GLY A 451 -20.76 15.60 23.58
N TRP A 452 -20.38 16.76 24.13
CA TRP A 452 -19.75 16.87 25.45
C TRP A 452 -20.69 16.44 26.60
N GLU A 453 -21.99 16.76 26.55
CA GLU A 453 -22.99 16.34 27.55
C GLU A 453 -23.25 14.81 27.51
N ARG A 454 -22.98 14.18 26.36
CA ARG A 454 -23.23 12.75 26.11
C ARG A 454 -22.00 11.87 26.20
N GLY A 455 -20.81 12.46 26.43
CA GLY A 455 -19.55 11.72 26.45
C GLY A 455 -19.10 11.21 25.07
N GLU A 456 -19.54 11.88 23.99
CA GLU A 456 -19.20 11.48 22.61
C GLU A 456 -17.70 11.65 22.34
N ARG A 457 -17.07 10.62 21.76
CA ARG A 457 -15.64 10.63 21.46
C ARG A 457 -15.31 11.26 20.11
N VAL A 458 -14.33 12.14 20.12
CA VAL A 458 -13.77 12.84 18.95
C VAL A 458 -12.45 12.19 18.58
N LEU A 459 -12.25 11.87 17.31
CA LEU A 459 -10.95 11.49 16.76
C LEU A 459 -10.34 12.71 16.07
N MET A 460 -9.31 13.31 16.66
CA MET A 460 -8.61 14.46 16.09
C MET A 460 -7.45 14.01 15.21
N LEU A 461 -7.43 14.44 13.94
CA LEU A 461 -6.53 13.96 12.90
C LEU A 461 -5.69 15.10 12.32
N THR A 462 -4.37 15.00 12.52
CA THR A 462 -3.39 15.99 12.04
C THR A 462 -2.29 15.30 11.22
N PRO A 463 -2.25 15.49 9.88
CA PRO A 463 -1.09 15.12 9.10
C PRO A 463 0.06 16.10 9.40
N LEU A 464 1.29 15.59 9.48
CA LEU A 464 2.48 16.36 9.83
C LEU A 464 3.61 16.09 8.82
N ARG A 465 4.23 17.18 8.38
CA ARG A 465 5.44 17.16 7.57
C ARG A 465 6.25 18.42 7.88
N ASP A 466 7.55 18.29 8.14
CA ASP A 466 8.49 19.41 8.31
C ASP A 466 7.96 20.49 9.30
N ALA A 467 7.30 20.06 10.38
CA ALA A 467 6.36 20.86 11.17
C ALA A 467 6.84 21.27 12.58
N SER A 468 8.10 21.00 12.96
CA SER A 468 8.61 21.25 14.31
C SER A 468 8.47 22.72 14.77
N SER A 469 8.52 23.69 13.87
CA SER A 469 8.25 25.11 14.14
C SER A 469 6.84 25.39 14.68
N HIS A 470 5.84 24.59 14.30
CA HIS A 470 4.42 24.87 14.58
C HIS A 470 3.90 24.08 15.80
N LEU A 471 4.54 22.96 16.15
CA LEU A 471 4.14 22.12 17.29
C LEU A 471 3.98 22.90 18.62
N PRO A 472 4.87 23.83 19.02
CA PRO A 472 4.69 24.58 20.27
C PRO A 472 3.37 25.37 20.34
N MET A 473 2.99 26.01 19.22
CA MET A 473 1.72 26.73 19.09
C MET A 473 0.55 25.74 19.07
N PHE A 474 0.63 24.67 18.29
CA PHE A 474 -0.42 23.65 18.18
C PHE A 474 -0.75 23.00 19.54
N PHE A 475 0.27 22.65 20.34
CA PHE A 475 0.06 22.10 21.68
C PHE A 475 -0.48 23.12 22.68
N SER A 476 -0.22 24.42 22.49
CA SER A 476 -0.85 25.48 23.29
C SER A 476 -2.36 25.56 23.01
N HIS A 477 -2.79 25.35 21.75
CA HIS A 477 -4.20 25.27 21.40
C HIS A 477 -4.86 24.01 21.95
N LEU A 478 -4.19 22.84 21.88
CA LEU A 478 -4.69 21.62 22.50
C LEU A 478 -4.94 21.78 24.00
N ARG A 479 -4.03 22.43 24.73
CA ARG A 479 -4.17 22.70 26.18
C ARG A 479 -5.33 23.63 26.54
N ASN A 480 -5.79 24.45 25.59
CA ASN A 480 -6.82 25.47 25.82
C ASN A 480 -8.23 25.03 25.40
N LEU A 481 -8.42 23.85 24.80
CA LEU A 481 -9.74 23.37 24.37
C LEU A 481 -10.70 23.20 25.57
N THR A 482 -11.97 23.57 25.40
CA THR A 482 -12.99 23.38 26.45
C THR A 482 -13.60 21.99 26.44
N TYR A 483 -13.59 21.30 25.30
CA TYR A 483 -14.11 19.94 25.16
C TYR A 483 -13.27 18.95 25.99
N PRO A 484 -13.86 18.05 26.79
CA PRO A 484 -13.09 17.21 27.72
C PRO A 484 -12.01 16.37 27.03
N HIS A 485 -10.72 16.62 27.34
CA HIS A 485 -9.58 16.01 26.63
C HIS A 485 -9.61 14.47 26.67
N ASN A 486 -10.12 13.87 27.76
CA ASN A 486 -10.28 12.42 27.91
C ASN A 486 -11.30 11.78 26.92
N LEU A 487 -12.06 12.60 26.18
CA LEU A 487 -12.94 12.20 25.08
C LEU A 487 -12.32 12.47 23.70
N ILE A 488 -11.21 13.21 23.64
CA ILE A 488 -10.45 13.49 22.42
C ILE A 488 -9.33 12.46 22.30
N ASP A 489 -9.42 11.60 21.27
CA ASP A 489 -8.34 10.72 20.86
C ASP A 489 -7.51 11.45 19.79
N LEU A 490 -6.20 11.63 20.03
CA LEU A 490 -5.31 12.31 19.09
C LEU A 490 -4.64 11.33 18.13
N ALA A 491 -4.55 11.66 16.85
CA ALA A 491 -3.88 10.82 15.86
C ALA A 491 -3.09 11.63 14.82
N PHE A 492 -1.83 11.26 14.66
CA PHE A 492 -0.84 11.98 13.88
C PHE A 492 -0.22 11.09 12.80
N LEU A 493 -0.01 11.65 11.61
CA LEU A 493 0.73 11.00 10.53
C LEU A 493 1.95 11.82 10.14
N VAL A 494 3.15 11.38 10.52
CA VAL A 494 4.42 11.99 10.10
C VAL A 494 4.86 11.36 8.77
N SER A 495 5.05 12.19 7.74
CA SER A 495 5.32 11.73 6.36
C SER A 495 6.34 12.61 5.64
N ASP A 496 7.39 12.00 5.08
CA ASP A 496 8.40 12.66 4.24
C ASP A 496 9.14 13.85 4.92
N SER A 497 9.06 13.96 6.26
CA SER A 497 9.75 14.96 7.09
C SER A 497 11.27 14.81 7.08
N ARG A 498 11.96 15.94 7.31
CA ARG A 498 13.43 16.08 7.32
C ARG A 498 13.96 16.74 8.59
N ASP A 499 13.07 17.28 9.41
CA ASP A 499 13.34 18.00 10.65
C ASP A 499 13.10 17.12 11.90
N ASP A 500 13.10 17.73 13.08
CA ASP A 500 12.90 17.04 14.36
C ASP A 500 11.43 16.76 14.72
N THR A 501 10.48 16.92 13.77
CA THR A 501 9.01 16.79 13.99
C THR A 501 8.66 15.59 14.88
N LEU A 502 9.20 14.40 14.58
CA LEU A 502 8.82 13.16 15.26
C LEU A 502 9.28 13.11 16.72
N ASN A 503 10.47 13.64 17.02
CA ASN A 503 11.02 13.65 18.37
C ASN A 503 10.33 14.73 19.21
N MET A 504 10.18 15.94 18.67
CA MET A 504 9.48 17.03 19.33
C MET A 504 8.01 16.66 19.62
N LEU A 505 7.30 16.08 18.65
CA LEU A 505 5.95 15.55 18.84
C LEU A 505 5.91 14.51 19.99
N SER A 506 6.85 13.57 20.00
CA SER A 506 6.92 12.55 21.05
C SER A 506 7.16 13.16 22.45
N THR A 507 8.01 14.18 22.54
CA THR A 507 8.27 14.93 23.78
C THR A 507 7.01 15.67 24.24
N MET A 508 6.38 16.48 23.38
CA MET A 508 5.20 17.27 23.76
C MET A 508 3.97 16.40 24.10
N LEU A 509 3.79 15.25 23.42
CA LEU A 509 2.79 14.25 23.81
C LEU A 509 3.12 13.60 25.17
N THR A 510 4.39 13.40 25.48
CA THR A 510 4.81 12.89 26.80
C THR A 510 4.57 13.95 27.89
N GLU A 511 4.83 15.23 27.61
CA GLU A 511 4.57 16.33 28.55
C GLU A 511 3.08 16.50 28.85
N ILE A 512 2.20 16.48 27.84
CA ILE A 512 0.76 16.69 28.05
C ILE A 512 0.06 15.50 28.72
N GLN A 513 0.56 14.27 28.52
CA GLN A 513 0.04 13.08 29.22
C GLN A 513 0.59 12.90 30.64
N ASN A 514 1.66 13.62 31.02
CA ASN A 514 2.20 13.64 32.38
C ASN A 514 1.89 14.96 33.13
N ASP A 515 0.94 15.75 32.62
CA ASP A 515 0.51 16.99 33.26
C ASP A 515 -0.15 16.72 34.64
N PRO A 516 0.12 17.54 35.67
CA PRO A 516 -0.40 17.30 37.02
C PRO A 516 -1.93 17.44 37.17
N ASP A 517 -2.65 18.09 36.25
CA ASP A 517 -4.12 18.01 36.22
C ASP A 517 -4.55 16.81 35.34
N PRO A 518 -5.20 15.76 35.91
CA PRO A 518 -5.67 14.63 35.11
C PRO A 518 -6.67 15.02 34.00
N LYS A 519 -7.32 16.19 34.08
CA LYS A 519 -8.19 16.72 33.00
C LYS A 519 -7.41 17.14 31.75
N MET A 520 -6.13 17.48 31.88
CA MET A 520 -5.30 17.86 30.73
C MET A 520 -4.95 16.66 29.85
N SER A 521 -5.00 15.43 30.41
CA SER A 521 -4.68 14.21 29.68
C SER A 521 -5.72 13.88 28.60
N PHE A 522 -5.22 13.60 27.40
CA PHE A 522 -5.96 13.15 26.24
C PHE A 522 -6.23 11.64 26.28
N GLY A 523 -7.13 11.18 25.42
CA GLY A 523 -7.51 9.77 25.28
C GLY A 523 -6.43 8.87 24.65
N GLU A 524 -6.83 8.02 23.71
CA GLU A 524 -5.93 7.10 23.02
C GLU A 524 -5.17 7.81 21.90
N ILE A 525 -3.89 8.10 22.16
CA ILE A 525 -2.98 8.79 21.25
C ILE A 525 -2.34 7.80 20.25
N SER A 526 -2.35 8.13 18.96
CA SER A 526 -1.80 7.29 17.89
C SER A 526 -0.87 8.09 16.98
N VAL A 527 0.44 8.04 17.23
CA VAL A 527 1.47 8.57 16.31
C VAL A 527 1.84 7.48 15.31
N ILE A 528 1.82 7.80 14.02
CA ILE A 528 2.21 6.86 12.96
C ILE A 528 3.16 7.54 11.98
N GLN A 529 4.22 6.85 11.58
CA GLN A 529 5.18 7.32 10.60
C GLN A 529 5.02 6.53 9.31
N LYS A 530 4.84 7.23 8.18
CA LYS A 530 4.75 6.61 6.86
C LYS A 530 4.95 7.62 5.73
N ASP A 531 6.01 7.42 4.95
CA ASP A 531 6.29 8.22 3.76
C ASP A 531 5.45 7.78 2.55
N PHE A 532 5.10 8.75 1.70
CA PHE A 532 4.41 8.54 0.43
C PHE A 532 5.30 8.84 -0.79
N GLY A 533 6.51 9.36 -0.59
CA GLY A 533 7.55 9.50 -1.61
C GLY A 533 7.41 10.77 -2.45
N GLN A 534 7.07 11.89 -1.81
CA GLN A 534 6.83 13.16 -2.50
C GLN A 534 8.17 13.75 -2.98
N LYS A 535 8.52 13.52 -4.27
CA LYS A 535 9.74 14.04 -4.90
C LYS A 535 9.82 15.56 -4.74
N VAL A 536 10.77 16.04 -3.94
CA VAL A 536 11.05 17.47 -3.76
C VAL A 536 11.90 17.94 -4.94
N LEU A 537 11.24 18.52 -5.95
CA LEU A 537 11.91 19.30 -7.00
C LEU A 537 12.47 20.60 -6.39
N GLN A 538 13.63 21.04 -6.88
CA GLN A 538 14.44 22.06 -6.19
C GLN A 538 14.02 23.51 -6.50
N ASP A 539 13.43 23.79 -7.66
CA ASP A 539 12.96 25.14 -7.99
C ASP A 539 11.62 25.45 -7.34
N VAL A 540 11.52 26.59 -6.66
CA VAL A 540 10.30 27.07 -5.99
C VAL A 540 9.20 27.34 -7.02
N GLU A 541 9.54 28.02 -8.13
CA GLU A 541 8.63 28.32 -9.23
C GLU A 541 7.96 27.07 -9.81
N SER A 542 8.70 25.95 -9.90
CA SER A 542 8.16 24.67 -10.40
C SER A 542 7.08 24.05 -9.50
N ARG A 543 6.96 24.47 -8.24
CA ARG A 543 5.97 23.95 -7.27
C ARG A 543 4.59 24.58 -7.41
N HIS A 544 4.51 25.74 -8.07
CA HIS A 544 3.28 26.50 -8.29
C HIS A 544 2.69 26.30 -9.70
N GLY A 545 3.23 25.36 -10.49
CA GLY A 545 2.58 24.95 -11.74
C GLY A 545 1.29 24.17 -11.47
N PHE A 546 0.19 24.56 -12.14
CA PHE A 546 -1.14 23.96 -11.99
C PHE A 546 -1.14 22.42 -12.02
N GLU A 547 -0.43 21.81 -12.98
CA GLU A 547 -0.32 20.34 -13.11
C GLU A 547 0.34 19.67 -11.88
N ALA A 548 1.33 20.32 -11.27
CA ALA A 548 2.03 19.80 -10.09
C ALA A 548 1.10 19.77 -8.86
N GLN A 549 0.27 20.80 -8.70
CA GLN A 549 -0.64 20.94 -7.57
C GLN A 549 -1.74 19.85 -7.55
N ALA A 550 -2.23 19.43 -8.72
CA ALA A 550 -3.11 18.27 -8.85
C ALA A 550 -2.45 16.96 -8.35
N SER A 551 -1.16 16.77 -8.61
CA SER A 551 -0.40 15.62 -8.11
C SER A 551 -0.19 15.66 -6.59
N ARG A 552 0.05 16.86 -6.03
CA ARG A 552 0.17 17.08 -4.57
C ARG A 552 -1.13 16.73 -3.84
N ARG A 553 -2.29 17.20 -4.30
CA ARG A 553 -3.60 16.84 -3.69
C ARG A 553 -3.83 15.32 -3.72
N LYS A 554 -3.57 14.65 -4.85
CA LYS A 554 -3.68 13.18 -4.97
C LYS A 554 -2.74 12.44 -4.01
N LEU A 555 -1.59 13.00 -3.62
CA LEU A 555 -0.72 12.45 -2.58
C LEU A 555 -1.21 12.73 -1.15
N MET A 556 -1.60 13.98 -0.84
CA MET A 556 -2.14 14.36 0.48
C MET A 556 -3.41 13.57 0.84
N ALA A 557 -4.27 13.29 -0.15
CA ALA A 557 -5.42 12.43 -0.02
C ALA A 557 -5.05 11.00 0.45
N ARG A 558 -3.94 10.43 -0.03
CA ARG A 558 -3.43 9.12 0.41
C ARG A 558 -2.97 9.15 1.86
N ALA A 559 -2.35 10.25 2.29
CA ALA A 559 -1.94 10.46 3.68
C ALA A 559 -3.16 10.57 4.61
N ARG A 560 -4.10 11.50 4.35
CA ARG A 560 -5.33 11.67 5.14
C ARG A 560 -6.14 10.35 5.21
N ASN A 561 -6.36 9.67 4.08
CA ASN A 561 -7.05 8.37 4.07
C ASN A 561 -6.35 7.31 4.93
N TRP A 562 -5.02 7.22 4.84
CA TRP A 562 -4.29 6.17 5.55
C TRP A 562 -4.33 6.41 7.06
N LEU A 563 -4.12 7.65 7.52
CA LEU A 563 -4.28 8.06 8.92
C LEU A 563 -5.68 7.71 9.45
N LEU A 564 -6.73 8.13 8.75
CA LEU A 564 -8.12 7.84 9.10
C LEU A 564 -8.39 6.33 9.20
N SER A 565 -7.97 5.56 8.18
CA SER A 565 -8.21 4.11 8.12
C SER A 565 -7.47 3.31 9.20
N ALA A 566 -6.36 3.85 9.73
CA ALA A 566 -5.56 3.22 10.77
C ALA A 566 -6.07 3.53 12.19
N THR A 567 -6.89 4.57 12.38
CA THR A 567 -7.20 5.15 13.70
C THR A 567 -8.70 5.23 14.02
N LEU A 568 -9.59 5.13 13.03
CA LEU A 568 -11.05 5.19 13.23
C LEU A 568 -11.59 3.94 13.94
N ARG A 569 -11.73 4.02 15.27
CA ARG A 569 -12.28 2.96 16.13
C ARG A 569 -13.83 2.96 16.08
N PRO A 570 -14.50 1.87 16.50
CA PRO A 570 -15.96 1.84 16.61
C PRO A 570 -16.56 2.83 17.61
N THR A 571 -15.78 3.34 18.57
CA THR A 571 -16.23 4.25 19.63
C THR A 571 -16.31 5.73 19.23
N HIS A 572 -15.72 6.13 18.09
CA HIS A 572 -15.74 7.52 17.64
C HIS A 572 -17.10 7.93 17.09
N SER A 573 -17.63 9.05 17.60
CA SER A 573 -18.85 9.69 17.08
C SER A 573 -18.52 10.83 16.12
N TRP A 574 -17.38 11.49 16.33
CA TRP A 574 -16.88 12.59 15.51
C TRP A 574 -15.44 12.35 15.04
N VAL A 575 -15.08 12.95 13.90
CA VAL A 575 -13.74 13.06 13.35
C VAL A 575 -13.46 14.54 13.11
N TYR A 576 -12.38 15.06 13.68
CA TYR A 576 -11.98 16.45 13.54
C TYR A 576 -10.63 16.53 12.84
N TRP A 577 -10.60 17.02 11.61
CA TRP A 577 -9.36 17.34 10.90
C TRP A 577 -8.86 18.70 11.33
N ARG A 578 -7.56 18.79 11.62
CA ARG A 578 -6.90 20.03 11.97
C ARG A 578 -5.46 20.01 11.48
N ASP A 579 -5.12 20.95 10.61
CA ASP A 579 -3.74 21.17 10.19
C ASP A 579 -2.99 21.96 11.28
N ALA A 580 -1.65 21.84 11.34
CA ALA A 580 -0.84 22.18 12.52
C ALA A 580 -0.39 23.66 12.60
N ASP A 581 -0.69 24.41 11.55
CA ASP A 581 -0.23 25.75 11.16
C ASP A 581 -1.25 26.85 11.49
N VAL A 582 -2.35 26.51 12.18
CA VAL A 582 -3.44 27.44 12.49
C VAL A 582 -3.18 28.25 13.77
N GLU A 583 -2.73 29.48 13.57
CA GLU A 583 -2.29 30.48 14.55
C GLU A 583 -3.32 30.87 15.62
N THR A 584 -4.62 30.98 15.33
CA THR A 584 -5.66 31.08 16.37
C THR A 584 -6.98 30.41 15.98
N ALA A 585 -7.72 29.95 16.99
CA ALA A 585 -9.13 29.54 16.90
C ALA A 585 -9.83 29.66 18.27
N PRO A 586 -11.16 29.78 18.33
CA PRO A 586 -11.89 29.74 19.58
C PRO A 586 -11.67 28.42 20.33
N PHE A 587 -11.56 28.50 21.66
CA PHE A 587 -11.32 27.36 22.55
C PHE A 587 -12.49 26.35 22.55
N THR A 588 -13.68 26.84 22.23
CA THR A 588 -14.97 26.14 22.11
C THR A 588 -15.21 25.55 20.72
N ILE A 589 -14.24 25.55 19.81
CA ILE A 589 -14.44 25.19 18.39
C ILE A 589 -15.06 23.80 18.14
N LEU A 590 -14.88 22.83 19.04
CA LEU A 590 -15.53 21.53 18.88
C LEU A 590 -17.03 21.65 19.19
N GLU A 591 -17.40 22.27 20.30
CA GLU A 591 -18.77 22.56 20.72
C GLU A 591 -19.49 23.49 19.74
N ASP A 592 -18.82 24.56 19.31
CA ASP A 592 -19.34 25.59 18.40
C ASP A 592 -19.61 25.07 16.99
N LEU A 593 -18.89 24.04 16.54
CA LEU A 593 -19.16 23.33 15.29
C LEU A 593 -20.17 22.17 15.49
N MET A 594 -20.13 21.47 16.63
CA MET A 594 -21.06 20.36 16.92
C MET A 594 -22.51 20.84 17.00
N ARG A 595 -22.78 21.99 17.62
CA ARG A 595 -24.14 22.51 17.87
C ARG A 595 -25.01 22.65 16.61
N HIS A 596 -24.40 22.89 15.45
CA HIS A 596 -25.07 22.92 14.13
C HIS A 596 -25.64 21.56 13.70
N ASN A 597 -25.19 20.46 14.33
CA ASN A 597 -25.69 19.09 14.15
C ASN A 597 -25.51 18.52 12.72
N ARG A 598 -24.67 19.15 11.90
CA ARG A 598 -24.39 18.79 10.49
C ARG A 598 -23.47 17.57 10.36
N ASP A 599 -23.57 16.87 9.24
CA ASP A 599 -22.71 15.71 8.93
C ASP A 599 -21.25 16.09 8.66
N VAL A 600 -21.02 17.20 7.96
CA VAL A 600 -19.73 17.82 7.69
C VAL A 600 -19.88 19.34 7.84
N ILE A 601 -19.00 19.97 8.61
CA ILE A 601 -18.99 21.43 8.80
C ILE A 601 -17.56 21.97 8.84
N VAL A 602 -17.36 23.14 8.23
CA VAL A 602 -16.08 23.89 8.21
C VAL A 602 -16.26 25.35 8.64
N PRO A 603 -15.32 25.92 9.41
CA PRO A 603 -15.26 27.37 9.67
C PRO A 603 -14.70 28.12 8.45
N ASN A 604 -14.81 29.45 8.46
CA ASN A 604 -14.06 30.29 7.53
C ASN A 604 -12.59 30.39 7.95
N VAL A 605 -11.65 30.46 7.00
CA VAL A 605 -10.21 30.46 7.26
C VAL A 605 -9.55 31.66 6.60
N TRP A 606 -9.02 32.54 7.44
CA TRP A 606 -8.31 33.75 7.05
C TRP A 606 -6.86 33.67 7.53
N ARG A 607 -6.00 34.56 7.06
CA ARG A 607 -4.66 34.79 7.62
C ARG A 607 -4.52 36.26 8.01
N PRO A 608 -3.80 36.58 9.10
CA PRO A 608 -3.32 37.94 9.29
C PRO A 608 -2.30 38.24 8.18
N LEU A 609 -2.16 39.52 7.86
CA LEU A 609 -1.07 40.06 7.06
C LEU A 609 -0.45 41.23 7.81
N PRO A 610 0.82 41.57 7.56
CA PRO A 610 1.37 42.84 8.00
C PRO A 610 0.56 44.04 7.48
N ASP A 611 0.58 45.17 8.20
CA ASP A 611 -0.20 46.37 7.85
C ASP A 611 0.04 46.86 6.41
N TRP A 612 1.30 46.77 5.94
CA TRP A 612 1.70 47.18 4.58
C TRP A 612 1.14 46.27 3.46
N LEU A 613 0.62 45.09 3.81
CA LEU A 613 -0.07 44.15 2.93
C LEU A 613 -1.60 44.13 3.14
N GLY A 614 -2.13 44.98 4.02
CA GLY A 614 -3.58 45.15 4.23
C GLY A 614 -4.15 44.48 5.48
N GLY A 615 -3.33 43.95 6.41
CA GLY A 615 -3.76 43.52 7.74
C GLY A 615 -4.45 42.15 7.84
N GLU A 616 -5.33 41.80 6.90
CA GLU A 616 -6.01 40.50 6.87
C GLU A 616 -6.33 40.03 5.43
N GLN A 617 -6.39 38.72 5.20
CA GLN A 617 -6.75 38.16 3.89
C GLN A 617 -7.46 36.80 4.02
N PRO A 618 -8.44 36.48 3.15
CA PRO A 618 -8.94 35.12 2.99
C PRO A 618 -7.82 34.14 2.63
N TYR A 619 -7.77 32.97 3.28
CA TYR A 619 -6.73 31.97 3.09
C TYR A 619 -7.24 30.72 2.36
N ASP A 620 -8.30 30.07 2.89
CA ASP A 620 -8.75 28.78 2.36
C ASP A 620 -9.82 28.94 1.26
N LEU A 621 -9.37 29.01 0.01
CA LEU A 621 -10.23 29.10 -1.17
C LEU A 621 -10.88 27.75 -1.57
N ASN A 622 -10.62 26.66 -0.85
CA ASN A 622 -11.12 25.31 -1.19
C ASN A 622 -12.54 25.05 -0.66
N SER A 623 -13.05 25.91 0.22
CA SER A 623 -14.43 25.88 0.70
C SER A 623 -15.32 26.72 -0.19
N TRP A 624 -16.19 26.09 -0.99
CA TRP A 624 -16.99 26.75 -2.02
C TRP A 624 -18.30 25.99 -2.35
N GLN A 625 -19.27 26.71 -2.89
CA GLN A 625 -20.49 26.14 -3.50
C GLN A 625 -20.33 26.04 -5.03
N GLU A 626 -20.94 25.04 -5.65
CA GLU A 626 -20.78 24.76 -7.08
C GLU A 626 -21.43 25.84 -7.98
N SER A 627 -20.88 26.03 -9.20
CA SER A 627 -21.40 26.98 -10.19
C SER A 627 -21.71 26.31 -11.53
N GLU A 628 -22.69 26.85 -12.28
CA GLU A 628 -23.03 26.34 -13.63
C GLU A 628 -21.84 26.43 -14.61
N THR A 629 -21.00 27.47 -14.47
CA THR A 629 -19.79 27.67 -15.28
C THR A 629 -18.71 26.64 -14.96
N ALA A 630 -18.51 26.29 -13.68
CA ALA A 630 -17.55 25.25 -13.29
C ALA A 630 -18.02 23.85 -13.69
N LEU A 631 -19.33 23.58 -13.67
CA LEU A 631 -19.90 22.34 -14.20
C LEU A 631 -19.71 22.24 -15.72
N GLN A 632 -20.01 23.29 -16.48
CA GLN A 632 -19.77 23.34 -17.92
C GLN A 632 -18.28 23.16 -18.26
N LEU A 633 -17.38 23.79 -17.50
CA LEU A 633 -15.93 23.58 -17.64
C LEU A 633 -15.55 22.12 -17.33
N ALA A 634 -16.05 21.55 -16.23
CA ALA A 634 -15.76 20.17 -15.84
C ALA A 634 -16.15 19.15 -16.93
N ASP A 635 -17.26 19.35 -17.64
CA ASP A 635 -17.67 18.51 -18.76
C ASP A 635 -16.73 18.59 -19.99
N THR A 636 -15.91 19.65 -20.11
CA THR A 636 -14.91 19.77 -21.21
C THR A 636 -13.56 19.12 -20.91
N LEU A 637 -13.28 18.76 -19.65
CA LEU A 637 -11.97 18.27 -19.22
C LEU A 637 -11.86 16.73 -19.28
N ASP A 638 -10.65 16.21 -19.48
CA ASP A 638 -10.35 14.76 -19.46
C ASP A 638 -10.68 14.10 -18.11
N GLU A 639 -10.95 12.79 -18.10
CA GLU A 639 -11.41 12.04 -16.92
C GLU A 639 -10.46 12.17 -15.71
N ASP A 640 -9.14 12.10 -15.93
CA ASP A 640 -8.11 12.19 -14.89
C ASP A 640 -7.78 13.62 -14.42
N ALA A 641 -8.27 14.65 -15.13
CA ALA A 641 -8.01 16.06 -14.84
C ALA A 641 -8.57 16.46 -13.47
N VAL A 642 -7.91 17.42 -12.81
CA VAL A 642 -8.34 17.97 -11.52
C VAL A 642 -8.32 19.50 -11.62
N ILE A 643 -9.46 20.11 -11.32
CA ILE A 643 -9.62 21.54 -11.06
C ILE A 643 -9.03 21.82 -9.67
N VAL A 644 -8.37 22.96 -9.52
CA VAL A 644 -7.73 23.43 -8.30
C VAL A 644 -8.12 24.89 -8.14
N GLU A 645 -8.88 25.24 -7.12
CA GLU A 645 -9.24 26.64 -6.89
C GLU A 645 -8.05 27.52 -6.51
N GLY A 646 -8.18 28.83 -6.79
CA GLY A 646 -7.15 29.84 -6.57
C GLY A 646 -6.13 29.99 -7.70
N TYR A 647 -6.34 29.31 -8.84
CA TYR A 647 -5.46 29.33 -10.01
C TYR A 647 -6.12 30.03 -11.21
N ALA A 648 -5.36 30.86 -11.93
CA ALA A 648 -5.87 31.71 -13.01
C ALA A 648 -6.20 30.94 -14.30
N GLU A 649 -5.70 29.70 -14.41
CA GLU A 649 -5.87 28.81 -15.54
C GLU A 649 -7.35 28.43 -15.80
N TYR A 650 -8.20 28.42 -14.77
CA TYR A 650 -9.62 28.08 -14.87
C TYR A 650 -10.52 29.09 -14.16
N ALA A 651 -11.30 29.86 -14.93
CA ALA A 651 -12.31 30.78 -14.41
C ALA A 651 -13.59 30.01 -14.00
N THR A 652 -13.60 29.47 -12.78
CA THR A 652 -14.69 28.66 -12.24
C THR A 652 -15.92 29.48 -11.83
N TRP A 653 -15.74 30.72 -11.38
CA TRP A 653 -16.78 31.62 -10.86
C TRP A 653 -17.60 31.02 -9.69
N ARG A 654 -16.95 30.21 -8.85
CA ARG A 654 -17.57 29.65 -7.64
C ARG A 654 -17.59 30.69 -6.51
N PRO A 655 -18.68 30.82 -5.74
CA PRO A 655 -18.66 31.59 -4.50
C PRO A 655 -17.89 30.81 -3.43
N HIS A 656 -16.68 31.29 -3.10
CA HIS A 656 -15.86 30.75 -2.03
C HIS A 656 -16.29 31.33 -0.67
N LEU A 657 -16.36 30.47 0.36
CA LEU A 657 -16.67 30.83 1.75
C LEU A 657 -15.77 31.98 2.25
N ALA A 658 -14.51 31.95 1.84
CA ALA A 658 -13.47 32.91 2.21
C ALA A 658 -13.88 34.38 1.96
N TYR A 659 -14.53 34.67 0.83
CA TYR A 659 -14.93 36.04 0.44
C TYR A 659 -16.27 36.50 1.05
N LEU A 660 -16.97 35.65 1.80
CA LEU A 660 -18.31 35.93 2.34
C LEU A 660 -18.30 36.38 3.81
N ARG A 661 -17.13 36.60 4.40
CA ARG A 661 -16.97 37.10 5.77
C ARG A 661 -17.31 38.59 5.87
N ASP A 662 -18.43 38.88 6.52
CA ASP A 662 -18.65 40.13 7.25
C ASP A 662 -18.14 39.96 8.70
N PRO A 663 -17.20 40.78 9.21
CA PRO A 663 -16.79 40.75 10.61
C PRO A 663 -17.89 41.05 11.64
N TYR A 664 -19.02 41.63 11.22
CA TYR A 664 -20.20 41.91 12.04
C TYR A 664 -21.39 40.97 11.74
N GLY A 665 -21.20 40.01 10.84
CA GLY A 665 -22.22 39.00 10.50
C GLY A 665 -22.40 37.95 11.60
N ASP A 666 -23.51 37.21 11.52
CA ASP A 666 -23.87 36.19 12.52
C ASP A 666 -22.96 34.96 12.43
N PRO A 667 -22.19 34.61 13.48
CA PRO A 667 -21.35 33.40 13.51
C PRO A 667 -22.14 32.10 13.31
N ASP A 668 -23.45 32.09 13.60
CA ASP A 668 -24.34 30.94 13.38
C ASP A 668 -24.86 30.81 11.93
N MET A 669 -24.56 31.76 11.04
CA MET A 669 -25.00 31.68 9.64
C MET A 669 -24.40 30.46 8.95
N GLU A 670 -25.25 29.69 8.27
CA GLU A 670 -24.85 28.50 7.51
C GLU A 670 -24.93 28.73 6.00
N MET A 671 -23.96 28.19 5.27
CA MET A 671 -23.93 28.12 3.81
C MET A 671 -23.78 26.65 3.37
N GLU A 672 -24.58 26.18 2.40
CA GLU A 672 -24.30 24.88 1.77
C GLU A 672 -23.06 24.95 0.90
N LEU A 673 -22.17 23.96 1.03
CA LEU A 673 -20.95 23.84 0.23
C LEU A 673 -20.94 22.53 -0.57
N ASP A 674 -20.16 22.53 -1.66
CA ASP A 674 -19.90 21.35 -2.48
C ASP A 674 -18.40 20.98 -2.50
N GLY A 675 -17.50 21.97 -2.36
CA GLY A 675 -16.10 21.78 -2.00
C GLY A 675 -15.82 22.25 -0.57
N ILE A 676 -14.89 21.59 0.12
CA ILE A 676 -14.38 22.02 1.43
C ILE A 676 -12.85 22.04 1.43
N GLY A 677 -12.26 22.90 2.25
CA GLY A 677 -10.83 22.90 2.54
C GLY A 677 -10.40 21.99 3.68
N GLY A 678 -9.08 21.90 3.89
CA GLY A 678 -8.45 20.91 4.77
C GLY A 678 -8.12 21.38 6.19
N VAL A 679 -8.07 22.69 6.41
CA VAL A 679 -7.44 23.31 7.58
C VAL A 679 -8.17 22.99 8.89
N SER A 680 -9.50 22.93 8.84
CA SER A 680 -10.37 22.57 9.96
C SER A 680 -11.67 21.96 9.43
N ILE A 681 -11.92 20.68 9.71
CA ILE A 681 -13.15 19.98 9.30
C ILE A 681 -13.69 19.18 10.48
N LEU A 682 -14.88 19.50 10.97
CA LEU A 682 -15.61 18.60 11.85
C LEU A 682 -16.58 17.75 11.01
N ALA A 683 -16.48 16.43 11.12
CA ALA A 683 -17.38 15.50 10.44
C ALA A 683 -17.87 14.41 11.40
N LYS A 684 -19.13 13.99 11.27
CA LYS A 684 -19.66 12.84 12.00
C LYS A 684 -18.98 11.58 11.51
N ALA A 685 -18.51 10.73 12.44
CA ALA A 685 -17.76 9.52 12.10
C ALA A 685 -18.54 8.57 11.15
N ARG A 686 -19.88 8.63 11.17
CA ARG A 686 -20.77 7.92 10.25
C ARG A 686 -20.51 8.23 8.76
N VAL A 687 -20.07 9.45 8.43
CA VAL A 687 -19.74 9.89 7.05
C VAL A 687 -18.59 9.05 6.51
N SER A 688 -17.49 8.97 7.27
CA SER A 688 -16.35 8.12 6.96
C SER A 688 -16.69 6.62 6.96
N ARG A 689 -17.53 6.17 7.92
CA ARG A 689 -17.98 4.75 7.98
C ARG A 689 -18.86 4.35 6.78
N ALA A 690 -19.59 5.30 6.17
CA ALA A 690 -20.39 5.06 4.97
C ALA A 690 -19.55 4.95 3.68
N GLY A 691 -18.28 5.39 3.71
CA GLY A 691 -17.34 5.28 2.60
C GLY A 691 -16.91 6.62 1.99
N VAL A 692 -17.34 7.77 2.54
CA VAL A 692 -16.80 9.08 2.17
C VAL A 692 -15.34 9.16 2.62
N HIS A 693 -14.45 9.56 1.72
CA HIS A 693 -13.01 9.62 1.94
C HIS A 693 -12.38 10.64 0.98
N PHE A 694 -11.11 10.98 1.18
CA PHE A 694 -10.38 11.97 0.38
C PHE A 694 -9.96 11.33 -0.95
N PRO A 695 -10.45 11.75 -2.13
CA PRO A 695 -10.14 11.04 -3.37
C PRO A 695 -8.66 11.22 -3.76
N ALA A 696 -7.95 10.09 -3.84
CA ALA A 696 -6.55 10.01 -4.32
C ALA A 696 -6.43 9.92 -5.85
N PHE A 697 -7.54 10.16 -6.54
CA PHE A 697 -7.78 10.09 -7.98
C PHE A 697 -8.77 11.22 -8.32
N SER A 698 -9.04 11.48 -9.61
CA SER A 698 -10.05 12.49 -9.95
C SER A 698 -11.46 11.97 -9.66
N PHE A 699 -12.17 12.65 -8.75
CA PHE A 699 -13.58 12.43 -8.48
C PHE A 699 -14.32 13.71 -8.85
N GLU A 700 -15.11 13.65 -9.93
CA GLU A 700 -15.83 14.82 -10.50
C GLU A 700 -14.91 16.04 -10.74
N LYS A 701 -13.71 15.79 -11.27
CA LYS A 701 -12.63 16.78 -11.47
C LYS A 701 -12.02 17.35 -10.19
N HIS A 702 -12.20 16.73 -9.03
CA HIS A 702 -11.63 17.18 -7.76
C HIS A 702 -10.87 16.04 -7.08
N ALA A 703 -10.02 16.39 -6.12
CA ALA A 703 -9.25 15.44 -5.33
C ALA A 703 -9.21 15.89 -3.86
N GLU A 704 -8.70 15.03 -2.98
CA GLU A 704 -8.45 15.37 -1.57
C GLU A 704 -9.69 15.95 -0.85
N THR A 705 -9.61 17.15 -0.28
CA THR A 705 -10.66 17.77 0.56
C THR A 705 -11.89 18.22 -0.23
N GLU A 706 -11.71 18.88 -1.38
CA GLU A 706 -12.81 19.23 -2.30
C GLU A 706 -13.53 17.98 -2.81
N GLY A 707 -12.77 16.93 -3.13
CA GLY A 707 -13.31 15.63 -3.53
C GLY A 707 -14.08 14.93 -2.40
N PHE A 708 -13.68 15.11 -1.13
CA PHE A 708 -14.42 14.63 0.03
C PHE A 708 -15.76 15.38 0.17
N GLY A 709 -15.78 16.69 0.01
CA GLY A 709 -17.00 17.52 0.01
C GLY A 709 -18.02 17.04 -1.03
N LYS A 710 -17.59 16.92 -2.30
CA LYS A 710 -18.44 16.38 -3.37
C LYS A 710 -18.92 14.96 -3.08
N MET A 711 -18.04 14.09 -2.56
CA MET A 711 -18.42 12.71 -2.24
C MET A 711 -19.46 12.64 -1.10
N ALA A 712 -19.36 13.50 -0.09
CA ALA A 712 -20.37 13.63 0.96
C ALA A 712 -21.72 14.09 0.40
N ARG A 713 -21.75 15.15 -0.42
CA ARG A 713 -22.96 15.64 -1.10
C ARG A 713 -23.61 14.56 -1.98
N ARG A 714 -22.82 13.82 -2.77
CA ARG A 714 -23.30 12.71 -3.61
C ARG A 714 -23.82 11.50 -2.82
N MET A 715 -23.45 11.36 -1.55
CA MET A 715 -24.01 10.37 -0.62
C MET A 715 -25.19 10.92 0.21
N ASN A 716 -25.69 12.13 -0.12
CA ASN A 716 -26.75 12.86 0.58
C ASN A 716 -26.43 13.24 2.04
N PHE A 717 -25.16 13.44 2.39
CA PHE A 717 -24.76 14.07 3.65
C PHE A 717 -24.79 15.59 3.55
N SER A 718 -25.12 16.29 4.64
CA SER A 718 -25.04 17.75 4.68
C SER A 718 -23.58 18.22 4.77
N VAL A 719 -23.18 19.15 3.90
CA VAL A 719 -21.86 19.79 3.91
C VAL A 719 -22.07 21.30 4.01
N ILE A 720 -21.61 21.88 5.13
CA ILE A 720 -21.92 23.26 5.51
C ILE A 720 -20.63 24.05 5.80
N GLY A 721 -20.61 25.33 5.43
CA GLY A 721 -19.61 26.31 5.86
C GLY A 721 -20.24 27.40 6.72
N LEU A 722 -19.48 27.93 7.67
CA LEU A 722 -19.84 29.11 8.46
C LEU A 722 -19.03 30.32 7.95
N PRO A 723 -19.62 31.32 7.26
CA PRO A 723 -18.85 32.38 6.61
C PRO A 723 -18.31 33.44 7.60
N HIS A 724 -18.97 33.63 8.75
CA HIS A 724 -18.56 34.63 9.75
C HIS A 724 -17.73 34.02 10.90
N TYR A 725 -17.96 32.76 11.26
CA TYR A 725 -17.15 32.04 12.24
C TYR A 725 -15.74 31.79 11.67
N THR A 726 -14.76 32.57 12.14
CA THR A 726 -13.43 32.67 11.52
C THR A 726 -12.34 32.02 12.40
N ILE A 727 -11.45 31.25 11.76
CA ILE A 727 -10.16 30.80 12.32
C ILE A 727 -9.00 31.39 11.50
N TRP A 728 -7.83 31.49 12.13
CA TRP A 728 -6.67 32.20 11.57
C TRP A 728 -5.50 31.26 11.32
N HIS A 729 -5.10 31.12 10.07
CA HIS A 729 -3.89 30.42 9.64
C HIS A 729 -2.66 31.32 9.79
N LEU A 730 -1.53 30.76 10.20
CA LEU A 730 -0.25 31.48 10.35
C LEU A 730 0.18 32.17 9.05
N TYR A 731 0.74 33.37 9.17
CA TYR A 731 1.39 34.05 8.05
C TYR A 731 2.79 33.49 7.76
N GLU A 732 2.96 32.86 6.60
CA GLU A 732 4.27 32.52 6.03
C GLU A 732 4.70 33.63 5.03
N PRO A 733 5.76 34.41 5.31
CA PRO A 733 6.24 35.44 4.39
C PRO A 733 6.95 34.85 3.17
N SER A 734 6.73 35.43 1.99
CA SER A 734 7.47 35.08 0.77
C SER A 734 8.90 35.64 0.78
N VAL A 735 9.69 35.27 -0.23
CA VAL A 735 11.06 35.80 -0.42
C VAL A 735 11.08 37.32 -0.59
N ASP A 736 10.05 37.90 -1.22
CA ASP A 736 9.95 39.34 -1.41
C ASP A 736 9.41 40.06 -0.16
N ASP A 737 8.53 39.41 0.61
CA ASP A 737 8.11 39.93 1.92
C ASP A 737 9.29 39.96 2.91
N LEU A 738 10.14 38.93 2.89
CA LEU A 738 11.39 38.88 3.68
C LEU A 738 12.33 40.02 3.31
N ARG A 739 12.54 40.29 2.01
CA ARG A 739 13.33 41.44 1.53
C ARG A 739 12.74 42.76 2.04
N HIS A 740 11.44 42.95 1.91
CA HIS A 740 10.80 44.20 2.32
C HIS A 740 10.83 44.39 3.85
N MET A 741 10.75 43.31 4.63
CA MET A 741 10.98 43.36 6.08
C MET A 741 12.43 43.70 6.44
N GLU A 742 13.43 43.21 5.68
CA GLU A 742 14.83 43.62 5.85
C GLU A 742 15.04 45.10 5.52
N GLU A 743 14.45 45.60 4.42
CA GLU A 743 14.47 47.03 4.04
C GLU A 743 13.84 47.91 5.13
N MET A 744 12.62 47.59 5.57
CA MET A 744 11.89 48.29 6.63
C MET A 744 12.66 48.29 7.96
N LYS A 745 13.33 47.17 8.29
CA LYS A 745 14.15 47.06 9.50
C LYS A 745 15.42 47.92 9.41
N LEU A 746 16.08 47.97 8.25
CA LEU A 746 17.22 48.86 8.03
C LEU A 746 16.82 50.33 8.10
N GLU A 747 15.62 50.71 7.59
CA GLU A 747 15.08 52.05 7.78
C GLU A 747 14.78 52.36 9.25
N GLN A 748 14.20 51.42 10.02
CA GLN A 748 13.97 51.60 11.46
C GLN A 748 15.29 51.77 12.22
N GLU A 749 16.28 50.89 12.00
CA GLU A 749 17.60 50.97 12.63
C GLU A 749 18.34 52.27 12.27
N ALA A 750 18.15 52.81 11.05
CA ALA A 750 18.69 54.11 10.65
C ALA A 750 17.98 55.28 11.33
N ARG A 751 16.63 55.26 11.42
CA ARG A 751 15.84 56.29 12.11
C ARG A 751 16.16 56.32 13.61
N GLU A 752 16.26 55.17 14.26
CA GLU A 752 16.68 55.09 15.67
C GLU A 752 18.12 55.57 15.89
N GLN A 753 19.01 55.40 14.91
CA GLN A 753 20.37 55.95 14.97
C GLN A 753 20.35 57.47 14.82
N GLU A 754 19.59 58.02 13.86
CA GLU A 754 19.40 59.47 13.75
C GLU A 754 18.78 60.08 15.01
N GLU A 755 17.78 59.45 15.62
CA GLU A 755 17.18 59.93 16.87
C GLU A 755 18.19 59.87 18.02
N ARG A 756 18.91 58.77 18.20
CA ARG A 756 19.99 58.67 19.19
C ARG A 756 21.12 59.69 18.96
N GLU A 757 21.47 60.00 17.71
CA GLU A 757 22.46 61.05 17.40
C GLU A 757 21.92 62.45 17.69
N ARG A 758 20.64 62.72 17.42
CA ARG A 758 19.96 63.99 17.77
C ARG A 758 19.90 64.17 19.28
N GLU A 759 19.47 63.16 20.05
CA GLU A 759 19.49 63.18 21.51
C GLU A 759 20.90 63.41 22.07
N LEU A 760 21.91 62.72 21.52
CA LEU A 760 23.32 62.92 21.90
C LEU A 760 23.83 64.32 21.55
N ALA A 761 23.36 64.92 20.45
CA ALA A 761 23.70 66.29 20.07
C ALA A 761 23.03 67.32 20.99
N GLU A 762 21.73 67.18 21.28
CA GLU A 762 21.01 68.03 22.23
C GLU A 762 21.61 67.94 23.64
N HIS A 763 21.91 66.72 24.13
CA HIS A 763 22.51 66.54 25.44
C HIS A 763 23.94 67.13 25.51
N LYS A 764 24.70 67.13 24.40
CA LYS A 764 25.98 67.86 24.28
C LYS A 764 25.79 69.38 24.28
N GLN A 765 24.76 69.89 23.60
CA GLN A 765 24.45 71.33 23.58
C GLN A 765 24.01 71.84 24.96
N GLN A 766 23.13 71.12 25.66
CA GLN A 766 22.74 71.45 27.04
C GLN A 766 23.96 71.51 27.98
N LYS A 767 24.92 70.59 27.84
CA LYS A 767 26.19 70.61 28.60
C LYS A 767 27.15 71.76 28.22
N HIS A 768 27.00 72.37 27.05
CA HIS A 768 27.78 73.55 26.64
C HIS A 768 27.08 74.89 26.92
N GLY A 769 25.76 74.90 27.09
CA GLY A 769 24.99 76.12 27.40
C GLY A 769 25.23 76.68 28.80
N SER A 770 25.65 75.86 29.76
CA SER A 770 25.79 76.26 31.17
C SER A 770 27.14 76.91 31.51
N LYS A 771 27.34 78.17 31.10
CA LYS A 771 28.30 79.07 31.79
C LYS A 771 27.62 79.74 33.01
N PRO A 772 28.35 79.95 34.12
CA PRO A 772 27.71 80.27 35.40
C PRO A 772 27.16 81.70 35.44
N LYS A 773 25.91 81.87 35.88
CA LYS A 773 25.43 83.13 36.46
C LYS A 773 25.79 83.16 37.94
N THR A 774 26.34 84.29 38.37
CA THR A 774 26.84 84.52 39.73
C THR A 774 25.72 84.43 40.77
N GLN A 775 26.04 83.89 41.95
CA GLN A 775 25.15 83.91 43.10
C GLN A 775 24.84 85.34 43.56
N ASN A 776 23.62 85.57 44.02
CA ASN A 776 23.30 86.58 45.02
C ASN A 776 22.13 86.06 45.88
N ALA A 777 22.03 86.53 47.12
CA ALA A 777 21.41 85.78 48.22
C ALA A 777 20.06 86.34 48.73
N ALA A 778 19.52 85.63 49.74
CA ALA A 778 18.26 85.84 50.47
C ALA A 778 16.96 85.47 49.72
N GLY A 779 15.96 84.88 50.38
CA GLY A 779 15.93 84.35 51.76
C GLY A 779 14.50 84.11 52.28
N ASN A 780 14.39 83.45 53.45
CA ASN A 780 13.15 83.13 54.20
C ASN A 780 12.23 82.06 53.52
N LYS A 781 11.88 80.97 54.23
CA LYS A 781 10.67 80.72 55.08
C LYS A 781 9.36 80.53 54.28
N ALA A 782 8.40 79.69 54.70
CA ALA A 782 8.38 78.58 55.68
C ALA A 782 7.02 77.83 55.52
N GLU A 783 6.88 76.70 56.22
CA GLU A 783 5.59 76.02 56.49
C GLU A 783 4.81 75.47 55.27
N ALA A 784 3.70 74.74 55.43
CA ALA A 784 3.55 73.41 56.05
C ALA A 784 2.10 72.89 55.85
N ALA A 785 1.95 71.55 55.84
CA ALA A 785 0.74 70.80 56.25
C ALA A 785 -0.56 70.78 55.41
N LYS A 786 -1.01 69.52 55.15
CA LYS A 786 -2.39 68.97 55.17
C LYS A 786 -3.39 69.24 54.03
N GLY A 787 -4.30 68.26 53.86
CA GLY A 787 -5.56 68.33 53.10
C GLY A 787 -5.43 67.82 51.66
N SER A 788 -5.93 66.68 51.18
CA SER A 788 -7.02 65.73 51.52
C SER A 788 -8.43 66.07 50.98
N ASN A 789 -8.96 65.11 50.21
CA ASN A 789 -10.35 64.85 49.84
C ASN A 789 -10.98 65.50 48.58
N GLU A 790 -11.94 64.73 48.05
CA GLU A 790 -13.00 65.05 47.08
C GLU A 790 -12.65 65.36 45.61
N GLY A 791 -13.33 64.63 44.71
CA GLY A 791 -13.54 64.99 43.30
C GLY A 791 -14.93 65.63 43.10
N PRO A 792 -15.37 65.81 41.85
CA PRO A 792 -16.44 64.91 41.39
C PRO A 792 -16.28 64.44 39.93
N ALA A 793 -17.28 63.72 39.42
CA ALA A 793 -17.31 63.13 38.08
C ALA A 793 -18.11 63.99 37.05
N ALA A 794 -18.24 63.43 35.83
CA ALA A 794 -18.89 63.99 34.63
C ALA A 794 -18.02 65.02 33.86
N GLN A 795 -18.16 65.18 32.53
CA GLN A 795 -19.17 64.64 31.60
C GLN A 795 -18.61 64.44 30.17
N HIS A 796 -19.42 63.83 29.29
CA HIS A 796 -19.12 63.45 27.90
C HIS A 796 -18.47 64.52 27.02
N ALA A 797 -17.56 64.07 26.15
CA ALA A 797 -17.61 64.29 24.70
C ALA A 797 -17.14 63.01 24.00
#